data_AF-A0A833RSM5-F1
#
_entry.id   AF-A0A833RSM5-F1
#
_cell.length_a   1.000
_cell.length_b   1.000
_cell.length_c   1.000
_cell.angle_alpha   90.00
_cell.angle_beta   90.00
_cell.angle_gamma   90.00
#
_symmetry.space_group_name_H-M   'P 1'
#
loop_
_entity.id
_entity.type
_entity.pdbx_description
1 polymer ?
#
loop_
_entity_poly.entity_id
_entity_poly.type
_entity_poly.pdbx_seq_one_letter_code
_entity_poly.pdbx_strand_id
1 'polypeptide(L)'
;MSELQLIVEHLNKEPFRLGLTLVAFDEKSNFELLQILHEVFVEIDPTRHSGVDLRAEADEARAQRYLEFLQLLKFPLPRDIDGFREALVHGDRQTIYTLLHWALKSLSAHQKRAYLGRFLAPLNVPQEYFGDGSLNAMYEHYQQLQNQFKAVHKEVDQLRASKSRPGELRREISQLEEESHQLTEKIANLKKKTTSDPGFQELLSATSALRKEQEEQAKLADRKRDQLLSLSLAEKRAREAEARLQDLRASLSQDATPEQLFERLQAQVTRNSDVLTTKFPAEFRTQQETLQRLERTLSEPPKTEHDIADMEDEVQALRRAIQQFQTQIADAQIAQGSGEEDKLAVFRQHANLQARKLAEKEEELEQLRAEKQRLVRSTEELEAKLASISGNKFMSREEFKQYATTLRNKTNQYKKVKAELAELTAESVVLHRTEQLLKSKDADLEGFLRDLERQKGVSGFLATQDKIDDISVQNARVNALKGETLEEISRVVTDINQALKERKNQLAPQIKELRSVRQRYQEMEQVYLERKAQYDHTAVGLEAERLKLEQECAAFQEDALREESQFHLLHCQLQLQQGKADKVAQEIEFEQGTSNARLLRDIRSFQELYKHKVAQQESLTKELRKQQKSLKTSAPAKKQQREMFEGLLQLLSCKARLAQQENQGNANANRNGGGTGQDLFDGRTDIAHYDVGGANVMTLEA
;
A
#
# COMPACT_ATOMS: atom_id res chain seq x y z
N MET A 1 -28.25 -2.26 45.17
CA MET A 1 -28.83 -2.22 43.81
C MET A 1 -27.87 -2.76 42.76
N SER A 2 -26.66 -2.21 42.60
CA SER A 2 -25.67 -2.71 41.61
C SER A 2 -25.27 -4.19 41.82
N GLU A 3 -25.06 -4.62 43.07
CA GLU A 3 -24.66 -6.01 43.39
C GLU A 3 -25.78 -7.03 43.11
N LEU A 4 -27.01 -6.70 43.49
CA LEU A 4 -28.22 -7.51 43.24
C LEU A 4 -28.54 -7.61 41.75
N GLN A 5 -28.40 -6.51 41.01
CA GLN A 5 -28.53 -6.51 39.54
C GLN A 5 -27.52 -7.45 38.89
N LEU A 6 -26.25 -7.41 39.34
CA LEU A 6 -25.20 -8.26 38.81
C LEU A 6 -25.46 -9.74 39.10
N ILE A 7 -25.91 -10.09 40.31
CA ILE A 7 -26.26 -11.47 40.68
C ILE A 7 -27.37 -11.98 39.78
N VAL A 8 -28.49 -11.25 39.66
CA VAL A 8 -29.65 -11.65 38.84
C VAL A 8 -29.28 -11.77 37.36
N GLU A 9 -28.46 -10.85 36.84
CA GLU A 9 -27.99 -10.90 35.46
C GLU A 9 -27.14 -12.16 35.17
N HIS A 10 -26.25 -12.55 36.10
CA HIS A 10 -25.40 -13.73 35.93
C HIS A 10 -26.15 -15.05 36.15
N LEU A 11 -27.13 -15.08 37.07
CA LEU A 11 -28.01 -16.24 37.27
C LEU A 11 -28.97 -16.49 36.10
N ASN A 12 -29.25 -15.46 35.30
CA ASN A 12 -30.09 -15.58 34.09
C ASN A 12 -29.30 -15.99 32.84
N LYS A 13 -27.97 -15.85 32.86
CA LYS A 13 -27.07 -16.28 31.78
C LYS A 13 -26.79 -17.79 31.86
N GLU A 14 -26.22 -18.34 30.80
CA GLU A 14 -25.62 -19.68 30.85
C GLU A 14 -24.50 -19.68 31.90
N PRO A 15 -24.41 -20.68 32.79
CA PRO A 15 -25.03 -22.03 32.76
C PRO A 15 -26.36 -22.21 33.53
N PHE A 16 -26.80 -21.23 34.33
CA PHE A 16 -27.92 -21.41 35.30
C PHE A 16 -29.32 -21.19 34.72
N ARG A 17 -29.50 -20.22 33.80
CA ARG A 17 -30.77 -19.93 33.09
C ARG A 17 -32.03 -19.86 33.98
N LEU A 18 -31.94 -19.23 35.15
CA LEU A 18 -33.02 -19.23 36.15
C LEU A 18 -34.19 -18.26 35.87
N GLY A 19 -34.03 -17.31 34.93
CA GLY A 19 -35.11 -16.40 34.49
C GLY A 19 -35.71 -15.50 35.58
N LEU A 20 -34.91 -15.14 36.59
CA LEU A 20 -35.34 -14.41 37.78
C LEU A 20 -35.43 -12.89 37.51
N THR A 21 -36.46 -12.24 38.05
CA THR A 21 -36.53 -10.77 38.14
C THR A 21 -35.92 -10.30 39.46
N LEU A 22 -35.55 -9.02 39.57
CA LEU A 22 -35.00 -8.47 40.82
C LEU A 22 -35.96 -8.66 42.00
N VAL A 23 -37.26 -8.49 41.77
CA VAL A 23 -38.29 -8.67 42.80
C VAL A 23 -38.42 -10.14 43.17
N ALA A 24 -38.48 -11.04 42.19
CA ALA A 24 -38.61 -12.49 42.44
C ALA A 24 -37.38 -13.11 43.12
N PHE A 25 -36.19 -12.51 42.99
CA PHE A 25 -34.99 -12.94 43.69
C PHE A 25 -34.93 -12.40 45.13
N ASP A 26 -35.39 -11.17 45.38
CA ASP A 26 -35.40 -10.58 46.73
C ASP A 26 -36.51 -11.17 47.63
N GLU A 27 -37.60 -11.66 47.04
CA GLU A 27 -38.68 -12.36 47.74
C GLU A 27 -38.31 -13.80 48.17
N LYS A 28 -37.14 -14.31 47.79
CA LYS A 28 -36.71 -15.68 48.13
C LYS A 28 -36.51 -15.85 49.64
N SER A 29 -36.91 -17.01 50.13
CA SER A 29 -36.65 -17.44 51.51
C SER A 29 -35.17 -17.76 51.72
N ASN A 30 -34.70 -17.70 52.97
CA ASN A 30 -33.31 -17.98 53.31
C ASN A 30 -32.85 -19.37 52.84
N PHE A 31 -33.75 -20.37 52.86
CA PHE A 31 -33.47 -21.71 52.36
C PHE A 31 -33.35 -21.76 50.83
N GLU A 32 -34.21 -21.05 50.10
CA GLU A 32 -34.10 -20.96 48.63
C GLU A 32 -32.82 -20.23 48.19
N LEU A 33 -32.39 -19.21 48.94
CA LEU A 33 -31.11 -18.53 48.69
C LEU A 33 -29.91 -19.46 48.93
N LEU A 34 -29.98 -20.34 49.93
CA LEU A 34 -28.99 -21.40 50.15
C LEU A 34 -29.00 -22.44 49.02
N GLN A 35 -30.16 -22.79 48.48
CA GLN A 35 -30.27 -23.66 47.30
C GLN A 35 -29.60 -23.03 46.07
N ILE A 36 -29.86 -21.75 45.80
CA ILE A 36 -29.22 -21.03 44.69
C ILE A 36 -27.70 -20.96 44.90
N LEU A 37 -27.23 -20.66 46.12
CA LEU A 37 -25.80 -20.69 46.44
C LEU A 37 -25.19 -22.08 46.23
N HIS A 38 -25.92 -23.14 46.59
CA HIS A 38 -25.48 -24.50 46.37
C HIS A 38 -25.38 -24.85 44.89
N GLU A 39 -26.37 -24.47 44.07
CA GLU A 39 -26.34 -24.66 42.62
C GLU A 39 -25.12 -23.96 41.99
N VAL A 40 -24.81 -22.74 42.45
CA VAL A 40 -23.60 -22.03 42.03
C VAL A 40 -22.33 -22.78 42.44
N PHE A 41 -22.29 -23.37 43.64
CA PHE A 41 -21.14 -24.18 44.07
C PHE A 41 -21.03 -25.52 43.34
N VAL A 42 -22.14 -26.16 42.97
CA VAL A 42 -22.17 -27.37 42.14
C VAL A 42 -21.58 -27.08 40.76
N GLU A 43 -21.90 -25.93 40.19
CA GLU A 43 -21.35 -25.50 38.89
C GLU A 43 -19.86 -25.12 38.96
N ILE A 44 -19.38 -24.69 40.14
CA ILE A 44 -17.96 -24.38 40.36
C ILE A 44 -17.14 -25.66 40.60
N ASP A 45 -17.64 -26.60 41.39
CA ASP A 45 -17.02 -27.90 41.64
C ASP A 45 -18.05 -29.04 41.66
N PRO A 46 -18.32 -29.66 40.50
CA PRO A 46 -19.25 -30.77 40.42
C PRO A 46 -18.84 -31.95 41.30
N THR A 47 -17.53 -32.13 41.55
CA THR A 47 -17.02 -33.36 42.18
C THR A 47 -17.22 -33.40 43.68
N ARG A 48 -17.28 -32.24 44.35
CA ARG A 48 -17.51 -32.13 45.81
C ARG A 48 -18.96 -31.91 46.19
N HIS A 49 -19.78 -31.43 45.26
CA HIS A 49 -21.11 -30.91 45.57
C HIS A 49 -22.24 -31.60 44.78
N SER A 50 -21.94 -32.26 43.65
CA SER A 50 -22.93 -33.07 42.93
C SER A 50 -23.30 -34.30 43.74
N GLY A 51 -24.58 -34.41 44.13
CA GLY A 51 -25.13 -35.56 44.87
C GLY A 51 -25.36 -35.33 46.36
N VAL A 52 -25.12 -34.12 46.88
CA VAL A 52 -25.47 -33.75 48.27
C VAL A 52 -26.87 -33.13 48.27
N ASP A 53 -27.85 -33.79 48.90
CA ASP A 53 -29.16 -33.19 49.12
C ASP A 53 -29.13 -32.29 50.36
N LEU A 54 -29.32 -30.99 50.14
CA LEU A 54 -29.37 -29.95 51.19
C LEU A 54 -30.39 -30.22 52.29
N ARG A 55 -31.43 -31.02 52.00
CA ARG A 55 -32.48 -31.37 52.97
C ARG A 55 -32.11 -32.55 53.85
N ALA A 56 -31.14 -33.36 53.44
CA ALA A 56 -30.70 -34.54 54.17
C ALA A 56 -29.41 -34.29 54.99
N GLU A 57 -28.69 -33.21 54.71
CA GLU A 57 -27.46 -32.81 55.41
C GLU A 57 -27.78 -31.98 56.67
N ALA A 58 -27.05 -32.22 57.77
CA ALA A 58 -27.16 -31.39 58.97
C ALA A 58 -26.63 -29.96 58.70
N ASP A 59 -27.32 -28.93 59.21
CA ASP A 59 -26.98 -27.54 58.90
C ASP A 59 -25.54 -27.16 59.30
N GLU A 60 -25.04 -27.70 60.40
CA GLU A 60 -23.65 -27.50 60.86
C GLU A 60 -22.61 -28.16 59.93
N ALA A 61 -22.94 -29.34 59.40
CA ALA A 61 -22.08 -30.06 58.47
C ALA A 61 -22.03 -29.36 57.10
N ARG A 62 -23.16 -28.83 56.64
CA ARG A 62 -23.24 -27.97 55.44
C ARG A 62 -22.39 -26.72 55.59
N ALA A 63 -22.52 -26.01 56.72
CA ALA A 63 -21.77 -24.79 56.98
C ALA A 63 -20.25 -25.05 57.03
N GLN A 64 -19.83 -26.16 57.63
CA GLN A 64 -18.42 -26.56 57.65
C GLN A 64 -17.91 -26.90 56.24
N ARG A 65 -18.68 -27.65 55.45
CA ARG A 65 -18.34 -28.00 54.07
C ARG A 65 -18.21 -26.76 53.17
N TYR A 66 -19.11 -25.78 53.32
CA TYR A 66 -19.02 -24.50 52.60
C TYR A 66 -17.83 -23.67 53.06
N LEU A 67 -17.51 -23.66 54.35
CA LEU A 67 -16.37 -22.92 54.88
C LEU A 67 -15.04 -23.51 54.37
N GLU A 68 -14.89 -24.83 54.36
CA GLU A 68 -13.72 -25.52 53.78
C GLU A 68 -13.59 -25.26 52.27
N PHE A 69 -14.72 -25.24 51.55
CA PHE A 69 -14.74 -24.92 50.12
C PHE A 69 -14.37 -23.45 49.83
N LEU A 70 -14.90 -22.52 50.61
CA LEU A 70 -14.57 -21.09 50.53
C LEU A 70 -13.11 -20.82 50.85
N GLN A 71 -12.52 -21.55 51.81
CA GLN A 71 -11.08 -21.51 52.08
C GLN A 71 -10.26 -22.00 50.88
N LEU A 72 -10.68 -23.10 50.24
CA LEU A 72 -10.03 -23.62 49.04
C LEU A 72 -10.08 -22.62 47.87
N LEU A 73 -11.21 -21.92 47.70
CA LEU A 73 -11.36 -20.88 46.67
C LEU A 73 -10.66 -19.55 47.03
N LYS A 74 -10.10 -19.45 48.25
CA LYS A 74 -9.47 -18.26 48.85
C LYS A 74 -10.43 -17.06 48.97
N PHE A 75 -11.63 -17.31 49.49
CA PHE A 75 -12.54 -16.25 49.90
C PHE A 75 -11.93 -15.45 51.07
N PRO A 76 -12.00 -14.11 51.06
CA PRO A 76 -11.57 -13.31 52.21
C PRO A 76 -12.54 -13.51 53.38
N LEU A 77 -12.21 -14.45 54.26
CA LEU A 77 -13.01 -14.75 55.46
C LEU A 77 -13.11 -13.52 56.37
N PRO A 78 -14.30 -13.22 56.93
CA PRO A 78 -14.47 -12.19 57.94
C PRO A 78 -13.61 -12.45 59.20
N ARG A 79 -13.34 -11.39 59.97
CA ARG A 79 -12.56 -11.48 61.23
C ARG A 79 -13.26 -12.34 62.30
N ASP A 80 -14.59 -12.39 62.26
CA ASP A 80 -15.41 -13.23 63.14
C ASP A 80 -15.86 -14.48 62.37
N ILE A 81 -15.13 -15.58 62.56
CA ILE A 81 -15.36 -16.85 61.87
C ILE A 81 -16.56 -17.59 62.48
N ASP A 82 -16.75 -17.46 63.79
CA ASP A 82 -17.83 -18.13 64.52
C ASP A 82 -19.18 -17.50 64.17
N GLY A 83 -19.27 -16.16 64.14
CA GLY A 83 -20.46 -15.45 63.66
C GLY A 83 -20.74 -15.69 62.17
N PHE A 84 -19.71 -15.84 61.33
CA PHE A 84 -19.89 -16.20 59.91
C PHE A 84 -20.39 -17.63 59.72
N ARG A 85 -19.95 -18.57 60.58
CA ARG A 85 -20.43 -19.96 60.59
C ARG A 85 -21.91 -20.02 60.99
N GLU A 86 -22.31 -19.29 62.02
CA GLU A 86 -23.73 -19.17 62.42
C GLU A 86 -24.59 -18.53 61.33
N ALA A 87 -24.07 -17.50 60.65
CA ALA A 87 -24.76 -16.86 59.51
C ALA A 87 -24.96 -17.80 58.31
N LEU A 88 -24.00 -18.70 58.04
CA LEU A 88 -24.11 -19.75 57.02
C LEU A 88 -25.09 -20.87 57.40
N VAL A 89 -25.18 -21.21 58.70
CA VAL A 89 -26.16 -22.17 59.23
C VAL A 89 -27.58 -21.66 59.01
N HIS A 90 -27.85 -20.40 59.35
CA HIS A 90 -29.17 -19.78 59.24
C HIS A 90 -29.52 -19.24 57.85
N GLY A 91 -28.55 -19.19 56.94
CA GLY A 91 -28.73 -18.66 55.60
C GLY A 91 -29.05 -17.16 55.58
N ASP A 92 -28.27 -16.37 56.32
CA ASP A 92 -28.44 -14.93 56.38
C ASP A 92 -28.30 -14.29 54.98
N ARG A 93 -29.24 -13.39 54.65
CA ARG A 93 -29.36 -12.81 53.31
C ARG A 93 -28.14 -11.98 52.92
N GLN A 94 -27.62 -11.19 53.85
CA GLN A 94 -26.46 -10.33 53.60
C GLN A 94 -25.21 -11.17 53.32
N THR A 95 -25.04 -12.25 54.07
CA THR A 95 -23.93 -13.20 53.90
C THR A 95 -24.03 -13.94 52.56
N ILE A 96 -25.20 -14.46 52.19
CA ILE A 96 -25.40 -15.16 50.91
C ILE A 96 -25.25 -14.23 49.71
N TYR A 97 -25.78 -13.01 49.76
CA TYR A 97 -25.61 -12.04 48.66
C TYR A 97 -24.14 -11.69 48.44
N THR A 98 -23.37 -11.54 49.51
CA THR A 98 -21.92 -11.30 49.42
C THR A 98 -21.20 -12.47 48.75
N LEU A 99 -21.56 -13.71 49.11
CA LEU A 99 -20.99 -14.92 48.54
C LEU A 99 -21.38 -15.13 47.08
N LEU A 100 -22.65 -14.95 46.73
CA LEU A 100 -23.15 -15.02 45.35
C LEU A 100 -22.50 -13.95 44.48
N HIS A 101 -22.41 -12.71 44.94
CA HIS A 101 -21.75 -11.64 44.20
C HIS A 101 -20.29 -11.99 43.91
N TRP A 102 -19.56 -12.48 44.92
CA TRP A 102 -18.16 -12.85 44.77
C TRP A 102 -17.95 -14.04 43.81
N ALA A 103 -18.74 -15.10 43.98
CA ALA A 103 -18.65 -16.32 43.18
C ALA A 103 -19.01 -16.05 41.70
N LEU A 104 -20.09 -15.30 41.45
CA LEU A 104 -20.58 -15.01 40.10
C LEU A 104 -19.71 -13.98 39.37
N LYS A 105 -19.14 -12.99 40.07
CA LYS A 105 -18.27 -11.95 39.47
C LYS A 105 -17.06 -12.53 38.73
N SER A 106 -16.57 -13.70 39.10
CA SER A 106 -15.45 -14.36 38.41
C SER A 106 -15.59 -15.87 38.37
N LEU A 107 -16.76 -16.35 37.94
CA LEU A 107 -17.12 -17.76 37.92
C LEU A 107 -16.06 -18.66 37.24
N SER A 108 -15.53 -18.24 36.08
CA SER A 108 -14.48 -18.99 35.36
C SER A 108 -13.16 -19.10 36.13
N ALA A 109 -12.79 -18.07 36.90
CA ALA A 109 -11.61 -18.10 37.76
C ALA A 109 -11.80 -19.03 38.96
N HIS A 110 -13.01 -19.06 39.52
CA HIS A 110 -13.37 -19.96 40.62
C HIS A 110 -13.42 -21.42 40.17
N GLN A 111 -14.00 -21.72 39.01
CA GLN A 111 -13.96 -23.06 38.39
C GLN A 111 -12.53 -23.55 38.18
N LYS A 112 -11.66 -22.67 37.66
CA LYS A 112 -10.23 -22.97 37.49
C LYS A 112 -9.53 -23.22 38.83
N ARG A 113 -9.85 -22.45 39.87
CA ARG A 113 -9.30 -22.65 41.22
C ARG A 113 -9.80 -23.93 41.88
N ALA A 114 -11.07 -24.27 41.75
CA ALA A 114 -11.61 -25.54 42.23
C ALA A 114 -10.92 -26.73 41.56
N TYR A 115 -10.81 -26.68 40.23
CA TYR A 115 -10.09 -27.67 39.43
C TYR A 115 -8.62 -27.83 39.88
N LEU A 116 -7.90 -26.71 40.04
CA LEU A 116 -6.50 -26.74 40.50
C LEU A 116 -6.38 -27.19 41.96
N GLY A 117 -7.31 -26.80 42.83
CA GLY A 117 -7.33 -27.15 44.25
C GLY A 117 -7.42 -28.66 44.47
N ARG A 118 -8.09 -29.40 43.58
CA ARG A 118 -8.12 -30.87 43.60
C ARG A 118 -6.74 -31.52 43.43
N PHE A 119 -5.87 -30.93 42.61
CA PHE A 119 -4.56 -31.52 42.27
C PHE A 119 -3.37 -30.87 43.00
N LEU A 120 -3.54 -29.63 43.46
CA LEU A 120 -2.47 -28.83 44.08
C LEU A 120 -2.64 -28.60 45.58
N ALA A 121 -3.73 -29.06 46.20
CA ALA A 121 -3.86 -29.01 47.66
C ALA A 121 -2.71 -29.79 48.32
N PRO A 122 -2.04 -29.22 49.33
CA PRO A 122 -0.97 -29.90 50.03
C PRO A 122 -1.54 -31.08 50.83
N LEU A 123 -0.94 -32.26 50.65
CA LEU A 123 -1.13 -33.38 51.55
C LEU A 123 -0.32 -33.09 52.82
N ASN A 124 -1.01 -32.81 53.94
CA ASN A 124 -0.38 -32.62 55.23
C ASN A 124 0.08 -33.97 55.79
N VAL A 125 1.27 -34.42 55.39
CA VAL A 125 1.95 -35.57 55.98
C VAL A 125 2.65 -35.09 57.28
N PRO A 126 2.37 -35.70 58.46
CA PRO A 126 3.04 -35.31 59.70
C PRO A 126 4.57 -35.49 59.62
N GLN A 127 5.31 -34.59 60.24
CA GLN A 127 6.79 -34.54 60.17
C GLN A 127 7.47 -35.83 60.66
N GLU A 128 6.80 -36.60 61.51
CA GLU A 128 7.27 -37.87 62.07
C GLU A 128 7.44 -38.97 61.01
N TYR A 129 6.67 -38.93 59.92
CA TYR A 129 6.73 -39.92 58.83
C TYR A 129 7.84 -39.63 57.81
N PHE A 130 8.46 -38.45 57.86
CA PHE A 130 9.58 -38.09 56.99
C PHE A 130 10.93 -38.66 57.45
N GLY A 131 10.96 -39.35 58.59
CA GLY A 131 12.14 -40.12 59.04
C GLY A 131 12.43 -41.35 58.16
N ASP A 132 11.43 -41.84 57.42
CA ASP A 132 11.59 -42.92 56.44
C ASP A 132 12.04 -42.34 55.09
N GLY A 133 13.27 -42.66 54.67
CA GLY A 133 13.86 -42.15 53.43
C GLY A 133 13.09 -42.54 52.16
N SER A 134 12.30 -43.62 52.20
CA SER A 134 11.46 -44.03 51.06
C SER A 134 10.23 -43.14 50.88
N LEU A 135 9.57 -42.76 51.97
CA LEU A 135 8.43 -41.85 51.97
C LEU A 135 8.85 -40.43 51.58
N ASN A 136 10.02 -39.98 52.05
CA ASN A 136 10.54 -38.66 51.65
C ASN A 136 10.82 -38.60 50.14
N ALA A 137 11.45 -39.62 49.55
CA ALA A 137 11.66 -39.69 48.11
C ALA A 137 10.34 -39.73 47.30
N MET A 138 9.32 -40.43 47.80
CA MET A 138 7.99 -40.46 47.17
C MET A 138 7.30 -39.09 47.24
N TYR A 139 7.44 -38.38 48.36
CA TYR A 139 6.90 -37.03 48.55
C TYR A 139 7.61 -35.99 47.66
N GLU A 140 8.94 -36.08 47.52
CA GLU A 140 9.71 -35.27 46.57
C GLU A 140 9.26 -35.52 45.13
N HIS A 141 9.06 -36.79 44.75
CA HIS A 141 8.55 -37.13 43.42
C HIS A 141 7.13 -36.59 43.18
N TYR A 142 6.26 -36.67 44.19
CA TYR A 142 4.92 -36.06 44.14
C TYR A 142 4.99 -34.54 43.92
N GLN A 143 5.85 -33.83 44.64
CA GLN A 143 6.04 -32.39 44.45
C GLN A 143 6.60 -32.03 43.06
N GLN A 144 7.52 -32.85 42.54
CA GLN A 144 8.01 -32.69 41.17
C GLN A 144 6.89 -32.84 40.15
N LEU A 145 6.02 -33.85 40.30
CA LEU A 145 4.87 -34.07 39.43
C LEU A 145 3.86 -32.92 39.51
N GLN A 146 3.59 -32.38 40.70
CA GLN A 146 2.76 -31.18 40.87
C GLN A 146 3.35 -29.96 40.14
N ASN A 147 4.67 -29.77 40.18
CA ASN A 147 5.31 -28.66 39.49
C ASN A 147 5.30 -28.83 37.96
N GLN A 148 5.49 -30.05 37.46
CA GLN A 148 5.30 -30.37 36.05
C GLN A 148 3.86 -30.09 35.60
N PHE A 149 2.86 -30.51 36.40
CA PHE A 149 1.45 -30.21 36.13
C PHE A 149 1.17 -28.71 36.07
N LYS A 150 1.73 -27.90 36.99
CA LYS A 150 1.59 -26.43 36.94
C LYS A 150 2.14 -25.83 35.64
N ALA A 151 3.31 -26.30 35.20
CA ALA A 151 3.94 -25.80 33.98
C ALA A 151 3.11 -26.13 32.74
N VAL A 152 2.74 -27.40 32.58
CA VAL A 152 1.93 -27.87 31.44
C VAL A 152 0.54 -27.23 31.44
N HIS A 153 -0.11 -27.12 32.60
CA HIS A 153 -1.42 -26.47 32.69
C HIS A 153 -1.35 -24.98 32.32
N LYS A 154 -0.28 -24.28 32.68
CA LYS A 154 -0.07 -22.86 32.31
C LYS A 154 0.12 -22.70 30.80
N GLU A 155 0.89 -23.59 30.17
CA GLU A 155 1.09 -23.62 28.72
C GLU A 155 -0.23 -23.89 27.98
N VAL A 156 -1.00 -24.89 28.41
CA VAL A 156 -2.31 -25.22 27.83
C VAL A 156 -3.30 -24.06 27.95
N ASP A 157 -3.31 -23.36 29.09
CA ASP A 157 -4.18 -22.20 29.31
C ASP A 157 -3.80 -21.01 28.41
N GLN A 158 -2.51 -20.78 28.19
CA GLN A 158 -2.02 -19.79 27.22
C GLN A 158 -2.42 -20.15 25.79
N LEU A 159 -2.28 -21.42 25.40
CA LEU A 159 -2.69 -21.92 24.08
C LEU A 159 -4.21 -21.89 23.87
N ARG A 160 -5.01 -22.00 24.93
CA ARG A 160 -6.47 -21.83 24.86
C ARG A 160 -6.87 -20.37 24.72
N ALA A 161 -6.17 -19.46 25.41
CA ALA A 161 -6.41 -18.02 25.31
C ALA A 161 -6.01 -17.44 23.94
N SER A 162 -5.04 -18.05 23.26
CA SER A 162 -4.53 -17.56 21.96
C SER A 162 -5.33 -18.02 20.73
N LYS A 163 -6.34 -18.89 20.87
CA LYS A 163 -7.04 -19.44 19.70
C LYS A 163 -8.01 -18.45 19.06
N SER A 164 -7.67 -17.98 17.86
CA SER A 164 -8.64 -17.58 16.82
C SER A 164 -9.74 -18.63 16.71
N ARG A 165 -11.00 -18.18 16.66
CA ARG A 165 -12.20 -19.00 16.69
C ARG A 165 -12.24 -19.93 15.46
N PRO A 166 -11.82 -21.20 15.57
CA PRO A 166 -11.74 -22.08 14.41
C PRO A 166 -13.12 -22.46 13.87
N GLY A 167 -14.18 -22.26 14.67
CA GLY A 167 -15.57 -22.47 14.24
C GLY A 167 -16.05 -21.41 13.26
N GLU A 168 -15.59 -20.16 13.38
CA GLU A 168 -15.94 -19.08 12.42
C GLU A 168 -15.24 -19.32 11.09
N LEU A 169 -13.94 -19.64 11.12
CA LEU A 169 -13.18 -20.00 9.91
C LEU A 169 -13.75 -21.23 9.20
N ARG A 170 -14.19 -22.26 9.94
CA ARG A 170 -14.84 -23.44 9.33
C ARG A 170 -16.17 -23.08 8.65
N ARG A 171 -16.94 -22.16 9.23
CA ARG A 171 -18.19 -21.67 8.62
C ARG A 171 -17.89 -20.87 7.35
N GLU A 172 -16.89 -19.99 7.40
CA GLU A 172 -16.45 -19.20 6.25
C GLU A 172 -15.94 -20.09 5.11
N ILE A 173 -15.11 -21.09 5.41
CA ILE A 173 -14.65 -22.08 4.42
C ILE A 173 -15.83 -22.82 3.80
N SER A 174 -16.78 -23.31 4.61
CA SER A 174 -17.98 -23.99 4.09
C SER A 174 -18.80 -23.08 3.18
N GLN A 175 -18.96 -21.81 3.55
CA GLN A 175 -19.65 -20.83 2.73
C GLN A 175 -18.93 -20.59 1.39
N LEU A 176 -17.60 -20.41 1.40
CA LEU A 176 -16.80 -20.23 0.20
C LEU A 176 -16.81 -21.48 -0.70
N GLU A 177 -16.83 -22.67 -0.12
CA GLU A 177 -16.98 -23.94 -0.85
C GLU A 177 -18.35 -24.04 -1.54
N GLU A 178 -19.43 -23.66 -0.86
CA GLU A 178 -20.78 -23.59 -1.45
C GLU A 178 -20.86 -22.57 -2.58
N GLU A 179 -20.31 -21.36 -2.39
CA GLU A 179 -20.25 -20.32 -3.43
C GLU A 179 -19.43 -20.78 -4.64
N SER A 180 -18.29 -21.43 -4.42
CA SER A 180 -17.46 -22.02 -5.48
C SER A 180 -18.22 -23.10 -6.26
N HIS A 181 -18.96 -23.96 -5.56
CA HIS A 181 -19.78 -24.99 -6.21
C HIS A 181 -20.89 -24.36 -7.07
N GLN A 182 -21.62 -23.38 -6.53
CA GLN A 182 -22.65 -22.65 -7.28
C GLN A 182 -22.10 -21.94 -8.52
N LEU A 183 -20.92 -21.31 -8.42
CA LEU A 183 -20.24 -20.69 -9.56
C LEU A 183 -19.84 -21.73 -10.61
N THR A 184 -19.32 -22.88 -10.18
CA THR A 184 -18.94 -23.98 -11.07
C THR A 184 -20.15 -24.54 -11.81
N GLU A 185 -21.29 -24.74 -11.12
CA GLU A 185 -22.54 -25.16 -11.75
C GLU A 185 -23.08 -24.12 -12.74
N LYS A 186 -23.06 -22.82 -12.37
CA LYS A 186 -23.44 -21.73 -13.28
C LYS A 186 -22.56 -21.73 -14.54
N ILE A 187 -21.24 -21.88 -14.38
CA ILE A 187 -20.30 -21.96 -15.50
C ILE A 187 -20.59 -23.20 -16.36
N ALA A 188 -20.84 -24.36 -15.75
CA ALA A 188 -21.16 -25.59 -16.47
C ALA A 188 -22.47 -25.45 -17.27
N ASN A 189 -23.50 -24.83 -16.67
CA ASN A 189 -24.77 -24.55 -17.34
C ASN A 189 -24.62 -23.56 -18.48
N LEU A 190 -23.83 -22.50 -18.31
CA LEU A 190 -23.50 -21.55 -19.37
C LEU A 190 -22.75 -22.23 -20.52
N LYS A 191 -21.70 -23.01 -20.20
CA LYS A 191 -20.95 -23.79 -21.20
C LYS A 191 -21.85 -24.74 -21.98
N LYS A 192 -22.75 -25.48 -21.31
CA LYS A 192 -23.72 -26.37 -21.97
C LYS A 192 -24.61 -25.60 -22.95
N LYS A 193 -25.12 -24.43 -22.57
CA LYS A 193 -25.97 -23.59 -23.43
C LYS A 193 -25.21 -23.04 -24.66
N THR A 194 -23.93 -22.73 -24.52
CA THR A 194 -23.14 -22.08 -25.58
C THR A 194 -22.33 -23.02 -26.45
N THR A 195 -22.28 -24.33 -26.13
CA THR A 195 -21.57 -25.33 -26.95
C THR A 195 -22.21 -25.52 -28.33
N SER A 196 -23.49 -25.17 -28.49
CA SER A 196 -24.22 -25.33 -29.75
C SER A 196 -23.99 -24.20 -30.77
N ASP A 197 -23.34 -23.10 -30.38
CA ASP A 197 -23.19 -21.92 -31.23
C ASP A 197 -21.84 -21.93 -31.98
N PRO A 198 -21.85 -21.99 -33.34
CA PRO A 198 -20.63 -21.94 -34.13
C PRO A 198 -19.94 -20.57 -34.01
N GLY A 199 -18.63 -20.55 -33.76
CA GLY A 199 -17.85 -19.31 -33.56
C GLY A 199 -17.89 -18.76 -32.12
N PHE A 200 -18.61 -19.39 -31.19
CA PHE A 200 -18.71 -18.95 -29.80
C PHE A 200 -17.35 -18.87 -29.08
N GLN A 201 -16.41 -19.77 -29.37
CA GLN A 201 -15.08 -19.75 -28.73
C GLN A 201 -14.26 -18.50 -29.11
N GLU A 202 -14.34 -18.06 -30.37
CA GLU A 202 -13.66 -16.85 -30.83
C GLU A 202 -14.34 -15.59 -30.26
N LEU A 203 -15.67 -15.58 -30.17
CA LEU A 203 -16.41 -14.50 -29.54
C LEU A 203 -16.16 -14.44 -28.02
N LEU A 204 -16.06 -15.58 -27.35
CA LEU A 204 -15.71 -15.67 -25.93
C LEU A 204 -14.29 -15.15 -25.67
N SER A 205 -13.32 -15.51 -26.51
CA SER A 205 -11.95 -15.02 -26.36
C SER A 205 -11.89 -13.50 -26.58
N ALA A 206 -12.54 -12.97 -27.62
CA ALA A 206 -12.60 -11.54 -27.90
C ALA A 206 -13.33 -10.76 -26.79
N THR A 207 -14.46 -11.26 -26.29
CA THR A 207 -15.21 -10.62 -25.18
C THR A 207 -14.48 -10.73 -23.85
N SER A 208 -13.74 -11.82 -23.59
CA SER A 208 -12.90 -11.94 -22.39
C SER A 208 -11.72 -10.96 -22.41
N ALA A 209 -11.09 -10.77 -23.57
CA ALA A 209 -10.04 -9.77 -23.76
C ALA A 209 -10.58 -8.36 -23.59
N LEU A 210 -11.73 -8.03 -24.21
CA LEU A 210 -12.38 -6.74 -24.04
C LEU A 210 -12.75 -6.46 -22.58
N ARG A 211 -13.31 -7.45 -21.87
CA ARG A 211 -13.62 -7.31 -20.45
C ARG A 211 -12.37 -7.03 -19.62
N LYS A 212 -11.26 -7.73 -19.88
CA LYS A 212 -10.00 -7.52 -19.18
C LYS A 212 -9.45 -6.11 -19.41
N GLU A 213 -9.47 -5.64 -20.66
CA GLU A 213 -9.07 -4.27 -21.01
C GLU A 213 -9.97 -3.22 -20.34
N GLN A 214 -11.28 -3.45 -20.26
CA GLN A 214 -12.22 -2.57 -19.55
C GLN A 214 -11.95 -2.54 -18.03
N GLU A 215 -11.66 -3.69 -17.42
CA GLU A 215 -11.26 -3.77 -16.00
C GLU A 215 -9.94 -3.04 -15.74
N GLU A 216 -8.95 -3.18 -16.63
CA GLU A 216 -7.68 -2.43 -16.55
C GLU A 216 -7.89 -0.93 -16.74
N GLN A 217 -8.72 -0.53 -17.70
CA GLN A 217 -9.09 0.88 -17.91
C GLN A 217 -9.77 1.47 -16.67
N ALA A 218 -10.70 0.75 -16.03
CA ALA A 218 -11.34 1.18 -14.80
C ALA A 218 -10.33 1.35 -13.65
N LYS A 219 -9.45 0.35 -13.44
CA LYS A 219 -8.37 0.43 -12.44
C LYS A 219 -7.43 1.61 -12.68
N LEU A 220 -7.08 1.88 -13.94
CA LEU A 220 -6.23 3.03 -14.29
C LEU A 220 -6.97 4.36 -14.07
N ALA A 221 -8.26 4.42 -14.34
CA ALA A 221 -9.08 5.61 -14.09
C ALA A 221 -9.17 5.93 -12.58
N ASP A 222 -9.39 4.91 -11.74
CA ASP A 222 -9.41 5.05 -10.29
C ASP A 222 -8.05 5.51 -9.76
N ARG A 223 -6.96 4.86 -10.19
CA ARG A 223 -5.59 5.27 -9.83
C ARG A 223 -5.29 6.70 -10.25
N LYS A 224 -5.72 7.11 -11.44
CA LYS A 224 -5.55 8.49 -11.93
C LYS A 224 -6.32 9.46 -11.03
N ARG A 225 -7.55 9.13 -10.63
CA ARG A 225 -8.36 9.96 -9.73
C ARG A 225 -7.68 10.10 -8.37
N ASP A 226 -7.16 9.02 -7.81
CA ASP A 226 -6.44 9.03 -6.54
C ASP A 226 -5.15 9.85 -6.61
N GLN A 227 -4.38 9.70 -7.69
CA GLN A 227 -3.16 10.48 -7.92
C GLN A 227 -3.47 11.97 -8.09
N LEU A 228 -4.52 12.34 -8.83
CA LEU A 228 -4.95 13.73 -8.97
C LEU A 228 -5.42 14.32 -7.63
N LEU A 229 -6.15 13.55 -6.82
CA LEU A 229 -6.55 13.97 -5.48
C LEU A 229 -5.33 14.18 -4.59
N SER A 230 -4.39 13.23 -4.58
CA SER A 230 -3.13 13.34 -3.84
C SER A 230 -2.30 14.55 -4.26
N LEU A 231 -2.20 14.81 -5.57
CA LEU A 231 -1.53 15.99 -6.11
C LEU A 231 -2.21 17.27 -5.63
N SER A 232 -3.55 17.36 -5.72
CA SER A 232 -4.31 18.53 -5.27
C SER A 232 -4.12 18.82 -3.77
N LEU A 233 -4.04 17.76 -2.94
CA LEU A 233 -3.78 17.88 -1.51
C LEU A 233 -2.34 18.32 -1.23
N ALA A 234 -1.37 17.79 -1.97
CA ALA A 234 0.03 18.21 -1.88
C ALA A 234 0.22 19.67 -2.30
N GLU A 235 -0.40 20.11 -3.40
CA GLU A 235 -0.41 21.50 -3.83
C GLU A 235 -1.06 22.42 -2.80
N LYS A 236 -2.19 22.01 -2.21
CA LYS A 236 -2.85 22.78 -1.15
C LYS A 236 -1.92 22.94 0.06
N ARG A 237 -1.26 21.87 0.51
CA ARG A 237 -0.28 21.91 1.61
C ARG A 237 0.92 22.81 1.29
N ALA A 238 1.42 22.76 0.05
CA ALA A 238 2.52 23.61 -0.39
C ALA A 238 2.12 25.10 -0.35
N ARG A 239 0.94 25.44 -0.90
CA ARG A 239 0.40 26.82 -0.84
C ARG A 239 0.19 27.30 0.59
N GLU A 240 -0.32 26.45 1.48
CA GLU A 240 -0.46 26.78 2.91
C GLU A 240 0.90 27.01 3.58
N ALA A 241 1.91 26.20 3.26
CA ALA A 241 3.26 26.37 3.79
C ALA A 241 3.93 27.65 3.26
N GLU A 242 3.77 27.96 1.97
CA GLU A 242 4.25 29.20 1.35
C GLU A 242 3.58 30.42 1.96
N ALA A 243 2.26 30.39 2.18
CA ALA A 243 1.53 31.47 2.84
C ALA A 243 2.05 31.69 4.27
N ARG A 244 2.26 30.63 5.05
CA ARG A 244 2.87 30.73 6.40
C ARG A 244 4.28 31.32 6.34
N LEU A 245 5.08 30.95 5.33
CA LEU A 245 6.43 31.46 5.14
C LEU A 245 6.41 32.95 4.75
N GLN A 246 5.48 33.36 3.89
CA GLN A 246 5.25 34.76 3.53
C GLN A 246 4.80 35.58 4.74
N ASP A 247 3.86 35.08 5.54
CA ASP A 247 3.42 35.73 6.78
C ASP A 247 4.59 35.88 7.78
N LEU A 248 5.42 34.85 7.93
CA LEU A 248 6.62 34.91 8.76
C LEU A 248 7.63 35.94 8.22
N ARG A 249 7.92 35.93 6.91
CA ARG A 249 8.81 36.93 6.29
C ARG A 249 8.27 38.34 6.47
N ALA A 250 6.98 38.56 6.27
CA ALA A 250 6.33 39.86 6.47
C ALA A 250 6.38 40.28 7.95
N SER A 251 6.33 39.32 8.89
CA SER A 251 6.48 39.58 10.32
C SER A 251 7.92 39.94 10.73
N LEU A 252 8.92 39.40 10.03
CA LEU A 252 10.36 39.63 10.23
C LEU A 252 10.90 40.86 9.49
N SER A 253 10.24 41.30 8.41
CA SER A 253 10.70 42.39 7.56
C SER A 253 10.29 43.79 8.03
N GLN A 254 9.57 43.89 9.15
CA GLN A 254 9.26 45.18 9.78
C GLN A 254 10.14 45.33 11.02
N ASP A 255 10.67 46.53 11.26
CA ASP A 255 11.26 46.97 12.54
C ASP A 255 10.17 46.95 13.65
N ALA A 256 9.64 45.76 13.95
CA ALA A 256 8.57 45.55 14.89
C ALA A 256 9.16 45.56 16.30
N THR A 257 8.60 46.39 17.17
CA THR A 257 8.98 46.39 18.57
C THR A 257 8.64 45.03 19.21
N PRO A 258 9.37 44.60 20.25
CA PRO A 258 9.07 43.35 20.96
C PRO A 258 7.61 43.22 21.41
N GLU A 259 6.97 44.34 21.75
CA GLU A 259 5.54 44.41 22.12
C GLU A 259 4.61 44.08 20.94
N GLN A 260 4.89 44.60 19.74
CA GLN A 260 4.10 44.32 18.53
C GLN A 260 4.26 42.87 18.07
N LEU A 261 5.44 42.27 18.26
CA LEU A 261 5.65 40.84 18.05
C LEU A 261 4.84 40.01 19.04
N PHE A 262 4.76 40.44 20.31
CA PHE A 262 3.99 39.75 21.34
C PHE A 262 2.48 39.83 21.08
N GLU A 263 1.95 40.99 20.69
CA GLU A 263 0.54 41.13 20.28
C GLU A 263 0.21 40.27 19.05
N ARG A 264 1.10 40.24 18.04
CA ARG A 264 0.92 39.37 16.87
C ARG A 264 0.93 37.89 17.25
N LEU A 265 1.82 37.49 18.15
CA LEU A 265 1.93 36.10 18.60
C LEU A 265 0.72 35.72 19.46
N GLN A 266 0.23 36.62 20.31
CA GLN A 266 -1.05 36.45 21.03
C GLN A 266 -2.21 36.32 20.05
N ALA A 267 -2.29 37.15 19.01
CA ALA A 267 -3.33 37.05 17.98
C ALA A 267 -3.25 35.75 17.15
N GLN A 268 -2.04 35.23 16.93
CA GLN A 268 -1.85 33.91 16.32
C GLN A 268 -2.26 32.78 17.27
N VAL A 269 -1.94 32.88 18.55
CA VAL A 269 -2.34 31.90 19.57
C VAL A 269 -3.86 31.89 19.74
N THR A 270 -4.53 33.04 19.76
CA THR A 270 -6.00 33.10 19.83
C THR A 270 -6.63 32.54 18.57
N ARG A 271 -6.13 32.87 17.37
CA ARG A 271 -6.60 32.25 16.12
C ARG A 271 -6.39 30.74 16.10
N ASN A 272 -5.22 30.26 16.51
CA ASN A 272 -4.93 28.83 16.57
C ASN A 272 -5.80 28.13 17.62
N SER A 273 -6.04 28.79 18.76
CA SER A 273 -6.98 28.33 19.78
C SER A 273 -8.39 28.22 19.22
N ASP A 274 -8.89 29.24 18.51
CA ASP A 274 -10.21 29.21 17.90
C ASP A 274 -10.32 28.10 16.84
N VAL A 275 -9.28 27.90 16.01
CA VAL A 275 -9.23 26.81 15.04
C VAL A 275 -9.27 25.45 15.75
N LEU A 276 -8.48 25.24 16.79
CA LEU A 276 -8.40 23.97 17.51
C LEU A 276 -9.63 23.66 18.37
N THR A 277 -10.23 24.68 18.97
CA THR A 277 -11.34 24.50 19.94
C THR A 277 -12.71 24.57 19.28
N THR A 278 -12.87 25.31 18.19
CA THR A 278 -14.18 25.51 17.54
C THR A 278 -14.24 24.92 16.14
N LYS A 279 -13.31 25.28 15.25
CA LYS A 279 -13.40 24.93 13.83
C LYS A 279 -13.08 23.46 13.55
N PHE A 280 -11.95 22.96 14.03
CA PHE A 280 -11.56 21.56 13.82
C PHE A 280 -12.52 20.57 14.47
N PRO A 281 -13.02 20.77 15.71
CA PRO A 281 -14.02 19.87 16.27
C PRO A 281 -15.34 19.90 15.48
N ALA A 282 -15.75 21.06 14.97
CA ALA A 282 -16.94 21.16 14.12
C ALA A 282 -16.72 20.45 12.78
N GLU A 283 -15.62 20.72 12.08
CA GLU A 283 -15.24 20.05 10.83
C GLU A 283 -15.11 18.54 11.01
N PHE A 284 -14.45 18.10 12.08
CA PHE A 284 -14.29 16.69 12.42
C PHE A 284 -15.66 16.01 12.66
N ARG A 285 -16.55 16.65 13.42
CA ARG A 285 -17.93 16.14 13.60
C ARG A 285 -18.66 16.04 12.27
N THR A 286 -18.59 17.06 11.42
CA THR A 286 -19.24 16.99 10.10
C THR A 286 -18.66 15.88 9.22
N GLN A 287 -17.34 15.71 9.21
CA GLN A 287 -16.71 14.62 8.46
C GLN A 287 -17.08 13.25 9.03
N GLN A 288 -17.10 13.11 10.36
CA GLN A 288 -17.52 11.88 11.02
C GLN A 288 -18.98 11.54 10.73
N GLU A 289 -19.88 12.53 10.73
CA GLU A 289 -21.27 12.37 10.32
C GLU A 289 -21.38 11.96 8.85
N THR A 290 -20.58 12.57 7.96
CA THR A 290 -20.58 12.16 6.54
C THR A 290 -20.06 10.74 6.36
N LEU A 291 -19.02 10.34 7.10
CA LEU A 291 -18.49 8.97 7.07
C LEU A 291 -19.54 7.98 7.57
N GLN A 292 -20.17 8.24 8.70
CA GLN A 292 -21.26 7.39 9.22
C GLN A 292 -22.43 7.29 8.25
N ARG A 293 -22.80 8.39 7.56
CA ARG A 293 -23.82 8.36 6.51
C ARG A 293 -23.38 7.49 5.33
N LEU A 294 -22.13 7.62 4.88
CA LEU A 294 -21.59 6.83 3.78
C LEU A 294 -21.49 5.34 4.14
N GLU A 295 -21.00 5.00 5.34
CA GLU A 295 -20.98 3.64 5.88
C GLU A 295 -22.38 3.05 5.99
N ARG A 296 -23.36 3.85 6.44
CA ARG A 296 -24.76 3.44 6.44
C ARG A 296 -25.27 3.19 5.03
N THR A 297 -24.99 4.06 4.06
CA THR A 297 -25.40 3.81 2.67
C THR A 297 -24.69 2.62 2.02
N LEU A 298 -23.47 2.31 2.44
CA LEU A 298 -22.69 1.19 1.90
C LEU A 298 -23.11 -0.15 2.54
N SER A 299 -23.62 -0.11 3.78
CA SER A 299 -24.23 -1.26 4.46
C SER A 299 -25.71 -1.45 4.13
N GLU A 300 -26.38 -0.44 3.57
CA GLU A 300 -27.72 -0.58 3.03
C GLU A 300 -27.68 -1.52 1.81
N PRO A 301 -28.51 -2.57 1.78
CA PRO A 301 -28.61 -3.44 0.61
C PRO A 301 -29.05 -2.61 -0.62
N PRO A 302 -28.66 -3.01 -1.84
CA PRO A 302 -28.99 -2.27 -3.05
C PRO A 302 -30.52 -2.15 -3.16
N LYS A 303 -31.02 -0.92 -3.02
CA LYS A 303 -32.45 -0.62 -3.08
C LYS A 303 -32.97 -0.93 -4.47
N THR A 304 -34.05 -1.68 -4.53
CA THR A 304 -34.72 -1.99 -5.79
C THR A 304 -35.45 -0.76 -6.31
N GLU A 305 -35.77 -0.74 -7.60
CA GLU A 305 -36.54 0.35 -8.22
C GLU A 305 -37.91 0.56 -7.54
N HIS A 306 -38.47 -0.50 -6.96
CA HIS A 306 -39.69 -0.43 -6.16
C HIS A 306 -39.48 0.29 -4.82
N ASP A 307 -38.39 0.00 -4.11
CA ASP A 307 -38.06 0.68 -2.85
C ASP A 307 -37.78 2.18 -3.06
N ILE A 308 -37.24 2.56 -4.22
CA ILE A 308 -37.03 3.96 -4.60
C ILE A 308 -38.37 4.65 -4.82
N ALA A 309 -39.31 4.00 -5.53
CA ALA A 309 -40.65 4.54 -5.73
C ALA A 309 -41.40 4.74 -4.41
N ASP A 310 -41.32 3.77 -3.49
CA ASP A 310 -41.94 3.87 -2.16
C ASP A 310 -41.33 5.03 -1.34
N MET A 311 -40.00 5.18 -1.37
CA MET A 311 -39.33 6.33 -0.73
C MET A 311 -39.69 7.67 -1.39
N GLU A 312 -39.86 7.72 -2.71
CA GLU A 312 -40.31 8.93 -3.40
C GLU A 312 -41.74 9.30 -3.01
N ASP A 313 -42.63 8.32 -2.87
CA ASP A 313 -44.00 8.51 -2.39
C ASP A 313 -44.02 8.97 -0.92
N GLU A 314 -43.18 8.40 -0.06
CA GLU A 314 -43.00 8.87 1.32
C GLU A 314 -42.46 10.30 1.38
N VAL A 315 -41.46 10.64 0.56
CA VAL A 315 -40.92 12.01 0.48
C VAL A 315 -41.98 12.98 -0.03
N GLN A 316 -42.80 12.59 -1.01
CA GLN A 316 -43.91 13.42 -1.47
C GLN A 316 -44.99 13.59 -0.39
N ALA A 317 -45.33 12.53 0.34
CA ALA A 317 -46.27 12.57 1.45
C ALA A 317 -45.76 13.49 2.58
N LEU A 318 -44.49 13.37 2.96
CA LEU A 318 -43.85 14.24 3.95
C LEU A 318 -43.76 15.68 3.47
N ARG A 319 -43.45 15.95 2.20
CA ARG A 319 -43.48 17.30 1.63
C ARG A 319 -44.87 17.91 1.69
N ARG A 320 -45.91 17.13 1.36
CA ARG A 320 -47.32 17.56 1.48
C ARG A 320 -47.69 17.83 2.94
N ALA A 321 -47.27 16.99 3.87
CA ALA A 321 -47.49 17.19 5.31
C ALA A 321 -46.76 18.43 5.83
N ILE A 322 -45.51 18.66 5.43
CA ILE A 322 -44.76 19.89 5.78
C ILE A 322 -45.46 21.12 5.22
N GLN A 323 -45.92 21.09 3.96
CA GLN A 323 -46.69 22.19 3.38
C GLN A 323 -48.01 22.42 4.13
N GLN A 324 -48.72 21.35 4.50
CA GLN A 324 -49.95 21.43 5.29
C GLN A 324 -49.70 22.01 6.68
N PHE A 325 -48.63 21.60 7.36
CA PHE A 325 -48.25 22.18 8.66
C PHE A 325 -47.81 23.64 8.51
N GLN A 326 -47.10 24.00 7.44
CA GLN A 326 -46.74 25.38 7.15
C GLN A 326 -47.98 26.25 6.88
N THR A 327 -48.96 25.76 6.13
CA THR A 327 -50.22 26.46 5.91
C THR A 327 -51.04 26.54 7.20
N GLN A 328 -51.09 25.48 8.01
CA GLN A 328 -51.76 25.51 9.31
C GLN A 328 -51.09 26.48 10.29
N ILE A 329 -49.75 26.57 10.27
CA ILE A 329 -49.00 27.55 11.06
C ILE A 329 -49.29 28.96 10.55
N ALA A 330 -49.34 29.18 9.23
CA ALA A 330 -49.70 30.47 8.65
C ALA A 330 -51.14 30.86 8.99
N ASP A 331 -52.10 29.94 8.87
CA ASP A 331 -53.51 30.14 9.18
C ASP A 331 -53.73 30.38 10.68
N ALA A 332 -53.02 29.64 11.55
CA ALA A 332 -53.03 29.86 13.00
C ALA A 332 -52.38 31.19 13.39
N GLN A 333 -51.33 31.63 12.68
CA GLN A 333 -50.72 32.95 12.85
C GLN A 333 -51.65 34.08 12.41
N ILE A 334 -52.41 33.89 11.31
CA ILE A 334 -53.42 34.84 10.84
C ILE A 334 -54.61 34.90 11.82
N ALA A 335 -55.04 33.75 12.35
CA ALA A 335 -56.12 33.66 13.33
C ALA A 335 -55.74 34.21 14.72
N GLN A 336 -54.46 34.12 15.12
CA GLN A 336 -53.92 34.81 16.31
C GLN A 336 -53.61 36.30 16.06
N GLY A 337 -53.58 36.74 14.80
CA GLY A 337 -53.35 38.13 14.38
C GLY A 337 -54.44 39.14 14.77
N SER A 338 -55.44 38.74 15.58
CA SER A 338 -56.44 39.64 16.16
C SER A 338 -56.22 39.98 17.65
N GLY A 339 -55.13 39.53 18.27
CA GLY A 339 -54.84 39.83 19.68
C GLY A 339 -53.34 39.91 19.98
N GLU A 340 -52.87 41.13 20.22
CA GLU A 340 -51.49 41.54 20.52
C GLU A 340 -50.47 41.39 19.36
N GLU A 341 -49.90 42.52 18.94
CA GLU A 341 -48.98 42.68 17.81
C GLU A 341 -47.90 41.58 17.72
N ASP A 342 -47.80 40.98 16.53
CA ASP A 342 -46.84 39.94 16.14
C ASP A 342 -45.39 40.46 16.13
N LYS A 343 -44.84 40.76 17.30
CA LYS A 343 -43.45 41.21 17.50
C LYS A 343 -42.46 40.16 16.98
N LEU A 344 -42.83 38.88 17.04
CA LEU A 344 -42.02 37.76 16.53
C LEU A 344 -41.95 37.72 15.00
N ALA A 345 -43.01 38.08 14.26
CA ALA A 345 -42.90 38.26 12.81
C ALA A 345 -41.92 39.36 12.43
N VAL A 346 -41.91 40.48 13.16
CA VAL A 346 -40.92 41.55 12.96
C VAL A 346 -39.51 41.03 13.22
N PHE A 347 -39.26 40.28 14.31
CA PHE A 347 -37.95 39.68 14.57
C PHE A 347 -37.55 38.63 13.54
N ARG A 348 -38.49 37.83 13.01
CA ARG A 348 -38.23 36.86 11.93
C ARG A 348 -37.90 37.56 10.60
N GLN A 349 -38.62 38.62 10.26
CA GLN A 349 -38.30 39.46 9.10
C GLN A 349 -36.94 40.15 9.26
N HIS A 350 -36.64 40.66 10.47
CA HIS A 350 -35.34 41.26 10.76
C HIS A 350 -34.21 40.23 10.72
N ALA A 351 -34.41 39.02 11.22
CA ALA A 351 -33.45 37.92 11.15
C ALA A 351 -33.22 37.46 9.71
N ASN A 352 -34.28 37.33 8.91
CA ASN A 352 -34.17 36.98 7.48
C ASN A 352 -33.47 38.09 6.69
N LEU A 353 -33.74 39.37 7.00
CA LEU A 353 -33.05 40.49 6.37
C LEU A 353 -31.57 40.51 6.74
N GLN A 354 -31.24 40.24 8.01
CA GLN A 354 -29.84 40.15 8.46
C GLN A 354 -29.13 38.93 7.87
N ALA A 355 -29.80 37.78 7.77
CA ALA A 355 -29.26 36.60 7.10
C ALA A 355 -29.01 36.85 5.61
N ARG A 356 -29.92 37.55 4.91
CA ARG A 356 -29.71 37.98 3.52
C ARG A 356 -28.54 38.94 3.39
N LYS A 357 -28.44 39.96 4.25
CA LYS A 357 -27.30 40.88 4.26
C LYS A 357 -25.98 40.19 4.55
N LEU A 358 -25.98 39.21 5.47
CA LEU A 358 -24.81 38.40 5.77
C LEU A 358 -24.42 37.58 4.54
N ALA A 359 -25.37 36.89 3.90
CA ALA A 359 -25.13 36.12 2.68
C ALA A 359 -24.62 36.99 1.52
N GLU A 360 -25.21 38.17 1.29
CA GLU A 360 -24.72 39.14 0.30
C GLU A 360 -23.28 39.58 0.60
N LYS A 361 -22.95 39.83 1.88
CA LYS A 361 -21.59 40.21 2.29
C LYS A 361 -20.60 39.05 2.20
N GLU A 362 -21.03 37.83 2.50
CA GLU A 362 -20.23 36.61 2.30
C GLU A 362 -19.95 36.39 0.81
N GLU A 363 -20.95 36.57 -0.05
CA GLU A 363 -20.80 36.49 -1.51
C GLU A 363 -19.86 37.57 -2.05
N GLU A 364 -20.01 38.83 -1.62
CA GLU A 364 -19.06 39.91 -1.95
C GLU A 364 -17.62 39.55 -1.51
N LEU A 365 -17.46 38.95 -0.32
CA LEU A 365 -16.16 38.56 0.22
C LEU A 365 -15.56 37.38 -0.57
N GLU A 366 -16.36 36.42 -0.99
CA GLU A 366 -15.95 35.34 -1.88
C GLU A 366 -15.56 35.85 -3.26
N GLN A 367 -16.33 36.77 -3.84
CA GLN A 367 -15.99 37.44 -5.11
C GLN A 367 -14.66 38.18 -4.98
N LEU A 368 -14.46 38.98 -3.94
CA LEU A 368 -13.20 39.68 -3.67
C LEU A 368 -12.02 38.72 -3.42
N ARG A 369 -12.25 37.57 -2.77
CA ARG A 369 -11.23 36.53 -2.60
C ARG A 369 -10.87 35.87 -3.93
N ALA A 370 -11.85 35.58 -4.77
CA ALA A 370 -11.64 35.03 -6.11
C ALA A 370 -10.89 36.03 -7.00
N GLU A 371 -11.26 37.32 -6.95
CA GLU A 371 -10.55 38.39 -7.63
C GLU A 371 -9.11 38.54 -7.12
N LYS A 372 -8.90 38.50 -5.80
CA LYS A 372 -7.54 38.48 -5.21
C LYS A 372 -6.73 37.30 -5.73
N GLN A 373 -7.28 36.09 -5.74
CA GLN A 373 -6.58 34.91 -6.29
C GLN A 373 -6.29 35.06 -7.78
N ARG A 374 -7.22 35.60 -8.56
CA ARG A 374 -7.03 35.87 -9.99
C ARG A 374 -5.93 36.90 -10.22
N LEU A 375 -5.91 37.98 -9.44
CA LEU A 375 -4.86 38.99 -9.50
C LEU A 375 -3.50 38.42 -9.08
N VAL A 376 -3.45 37.58 -8.04
CA VAL A 376 -2.22 36.89 -7.62
C VAL A 376 -1.69 35.96 -8.72
N ARG A 377 -2.56 35.15 -9.35
CA ARG A 377 -2.14 34.33 -10.50
C ARG A 377 -1.67 35.19 -11.65
N SER A 378 -2.34 36.31 -11.92
CA SER A 378 -1.92 37.25 -12.96
C SER A 378 -0.56 37.88 -12.62
N THR A 379 -0.27 38.18 -11.35
CA THR A 379 1.05 38.69 -10.94
C THR A 379 2.10 37.60 -11.06
N GLU A 380 1.83 36.37 -10.64
CA GLU A 380 2.74 35.23 -10.80
C GLU A 380 3.02 34.93 -12.28
N GLU A 381 2.01 34.96 -13.13
CA GLU A 381 2.17 34.82 -14.58
C GLU A 381 2.97 35.98 -15.19
N LEU A 382 2.71 37.21 -14.75
CA LEU A 382 3.47 38.38 -15.21
C LEU A 382 4.90 38.35 -14.70
N GLU A 383 5.15 37.89 -13.48
CA GLU A 383 6.48 37.69 -12.90
C GLU A 383 7.24 36.56 -13.60
N ALA A 384 6.58 35.45 -13.91
CA ALA A 384 7.15 34.36 -14.70
C ALA A 384 7.45 34.80 -16.14
N LYS A 385 6.55 35.57 -16.76
CA LYS A 385 6.79 36.22 -18.06
C LYS A 385 7.93 37.21 -17.97
N LEU A 386 7.98 38.05 -16.94
CA LEU A 386 9.05 39.01 -16.71
C LEU A 386 10.39 38.29 -16.50
N ALA A 387 10.43 37.21 -15.73
CA ALA A 387 11.63 36.38 -15.53
C ALA A 387 12.08 35.70 -16.83
N SER A 388 11.14 35.26 -17.68
CA SER A 388 11.44 34.68 -19.00
C SER A 388 11.92 35.72 -20.03
N ILE A 389 11.44 36.97 -19.93
CA ILE A 389 11.79 38.09 -20.81
C ILE A 389 13.05 38.82 -20.30
N SER A 390 13.29 38.87 -19.00
CA SER A 390 14.34 39.66 -18.34
C SER A 390 15.72 39.01 -18.39
N GLY A 391 16.04 38.26 -19.45
CA GLY A 391 17.40 37.79 -19.69
C GLY A 391 18.41 38.90 -19.43
N ASN A 392 19.33 38.66 -18.49
CA ASN A 392 20.38 39.55 -17.95
C ASN A 392 20.40 41.01 -18.47
N LYS A 393 19.55 41.89 -17.91
CA LYS A 393 19.80 43.32 -17.58
C LYS A 393 18.49 44.11 -17.55
N PHE A 394 17.87 44.19 -16.39
CA PHE A 394 17.00 45.31 -16.06
C PHE A 394 17.74 46.14 -15.01
N MET A 395 18.21 47.34 -15.36
CA MET A 395 18.79 48.25 -14.37
C MET A 395 17.65 48.97 -13.67
N SER A 396 17.67 49.00 -12.34
CA SER A 396 16.66 49.73 -11.56
C SER A 396 16.67 51.23 -11.93
N ARG A 397 15.59 51.96 -11.63
CA ARG A 397 15.52 53.41 -11.91
C ARG A 397 16.65 54.19 -11.22
N GLU A 398 17.13 53.69 -10.08
CA GLU A 398 18.29 54.22 -9.35
C GLU A 398 19.60 53.89 -10.07
N GLU A 399 19.76 52.65 -10.51
CA GLU A 399 20.94 52.16 -11.23
C GLU A 399 21.08 52.83 -12.60
N PHE A 400 19.97 53.11 -13.29
CA PHE A 400 19.97 53.88 -14.52
C PHE A 400 20.38 55.34 -14.29
N LYS A 401 19.97 55.96 -13.18
CA LYS A 401 20.45 57.30 -12.80
C LYS A 401 21.95 57.29 -12.50
N GLN A 402 22.45 56.28 -11.77
CA GLN A 402 23.88 56.10 -11.51
C GLN A 402 24.66 55.82 -12.81
N TYR A 403 24.09 55.07 -13.73
CA TYR A 403 24.67 54.84 -15.05
C TYR A 403 24.71 56.14 -15.87
N ALA A 404 23.64 56.94 -15.85
CA ALA A 404 23.59 58.23 -16.53
C ALA A 404 24.59 59.24 -15.94
N THR A 405 24.75 59.29 -14.60
CA THR A 405 25.75 60.16 -13.96
C THR A 405 27.16 59.70 -14.26
N THR A 406 27.44 58.39 -14.25
CA THR A 406 28.76 57.86 -14.64
C THR A 406 29.05 58.11 -16.13
N LEU A 407 28.05 58.03 -17.01
CA LEU A 407 28.19 58.40 -18.43
C LEU A 407 28.49 59.88 -18.61
N ARG A 408 27.81 60.76 -17.86
CA ARG A 408 28.05 62.20 -17.88
C ARG A 408 29.45 62.56 -17.35
N ASN A 409 29.88 61.90 -16.29
CA ASN A 409 31.24 62.04 -15.74
C ASN A 409 32.30 61.58 -16.75
N LYS A 410 32.09 60.43 -17.41
CA LYS A 410 32.98 59.95 -18.50
C LYS A 410 33.00 60.91 -19.69
N THR A 411 31.86 61.50 -20.04
CA THR A 411 31.78 62.50 -21.13
C THR A 411 32.53 63.78 -20.76
N ASN A 412 32.44 64.22 -19.51
CA ASN A 412 33.20 65.38 -19.02
C ASN A 412 34.71 65.10 -18.96
N GLN A 413 35.11 63.90 -18.52
CA GLN A 413 36.51 63.46 -18.57
C GLN A 413 37.03 63.42 -20.01
N TYR A 414 36.25 62.88 -20.94
CA TYR A 414 36.61 62.90 -22.36
C TYR A 414 36.82 64.32 -22.89
N LYS A 415 35.92 65.26 -22.57
CA LYS A 415 36.06 66.67 -22.97
C LYS A 415 37.30 67.33 -22.37
N LYS A 416 37.63 67.03 -21.11
CA LYS A 416 38.83 67.54 -20.44
C LYS A 416 40.10 67.03 -21.09
N VAL A 417 40.21 65.71 -21.29
CA VAL A 417 41.37 65.09 -21.96
C VAL A 417 41.50 65.57 -23.41
N LYS A 418 40.38 65.83 -24.09
CA LYS A 418 40.39 66.43 -25.43
C LYS A 418 40.92 67.87 -25.44
N ALA A 419 40.61 68.67 -24.42
CA ALA A 419 41.16 70.02 -24.28
C ALA A 419 42.66 70.00 -23.97
N GLU A 420 43.09 69.12 -23.05
CA GLU A 420 44.52 68.89 -22.74
C GLU A 420 45.30 68.44 -23.99
N LEU A 421 44.71 67.56 -24.82
CA LEU A 421 45.28 67.18 -26.11
C LEU A 421 45.40 68.37 -27.07
N ALA A 422 44.40 69.26 -27.11
CA ALA A 422 44.44 70.45 -27.95
C ALA A 422 45.55 71.42 -27.51
N GLU A 423 45.74 71.60 -26.19
CA GLU A 423 46.84 72.40 -25.63
C GLU A 423 48.20 71.81 -26.00
N LEU A 424 48.40 70.50 -25.82
CA LEU A 424 49.64 69.82 -26.22
C LEU A 424 49.90 69.93 -27.73
N THR A 425 48.87 69.87 -28.57
CA THR A 425 49.04 70.09 -30.02
C THR A 425 49.43 71.53 -30.34
N ALA A 426 48.88 72.52 -29.64
CA ALA A 426 49.26 73.92 -29.81
C ALA A 426 50.71 74.15 -29.35
N GLU A 427 51.12 73.58 -28.22
CA GLU A 427 52.51 73.62 -27.77
C GLU A 427 53.46 72.94 -28.77
N SER A 428 53.07 71.82 -29.35
CA SER A 428 53.85 71.15 -30.41
C SER A 428 54.04 72.05 -31.64
N VAL A 429 53.04 72.85 -32.02
CA VAL A 429 53.16 73.82 -33.12
C VAL A 429 54.10 74.97 -32.74
N VAL A 430 54.03 75.46 -31.51
CA VAL A 430 54.97 76.48 -31.01
C VAL A 430 56.39 75.92 -30.99
N LEU A 431 56.59 74.70 -30.48
CA LEU A 431 57.87 73.98 -30.48
C LEU A 431 58.41 73.83 -31.90
N HIS A 432 57.57 73.41 -32.86
CA HIS A 432 57.97 73.30 -34.25
C HIS A 432 58.34 74.66 -34.87
N ARG A 433 57.64 75.74 -34.50
CA ARG A 433 58.03 77.10 -34.91
C ARG A 433 59.33 77.56 -34.27
N THR A 434 59.59 77.20 -33.00
CA THR A 434 60.88 77.47 -32.35
C THR A 434 62.01 76.66 -32.97
N GLU A 435 61.75 75.40 -33.35
CA GLU A 435 62.67 74.54 -34.09
C GLU A 435 62.99 75.14 -35.47
N GLN A 436 61.98 75.63 -36.20
CA GLN A 436 62.18 76.32 -37.47
C GLN A 436 62.96 77.63 -37.31
N LEU A 437 62.70 78.41 -36.25
CA LEU A 437 63.49 79.61 -35.94
C LEU A 437 64.95 79.26 -35.62
N LEU A 438 65.20 78.18 -34.87
CA LEU A 438 66.55 77.68 -34.62
C LEU A 438 67.21 77.21 -35.92
N LYS A 439 66.52 76.44 -36.76
CA LYS A 439 66.98 76.05 -38.10
C LYS A 439 67.25 77.25 -39.02
N SER A 440 66.45 78.32 -38.91
CA SER A 440 66.69 79.56 -39.66
C SER A 440 67.93 80.31 -39.17
N LYS A 441 68.29 80.18 -37.89
CA LYS A 441 69.57 80.68 -37.35
C LYS A 441 70.76 79.79 -37.74
N ASP A 442 70.51 78.51 -38.02
CA ASP A 442 71.49 77.55 -38.56
C ASP A 442 71.65 77.64 -40.09
N ALA A 443 70.86 78.46 -40.81
CA ALA A 443 70.95 78.57 -42.27
C ALA A 443 72.27 79.20 -42.77
N ASP A 444 73.05 79.85 -41.90
CA ASP A 444 74.38 80.36 -42.23
C ASP A 444 75.52 79.32 -42.09
N LEU A 445 75.21 78.06 -41.75
CA LEU A 445 76.21 76.98 -41.74
C LEU A 445 76.77 76.68 -43.13
N GLU A 446 75.97 76.76 -44.19
CA GLU A 446 76.47 76.59 -45.58
C GLU A 446 77.37 77.74 -46.02
N GLY A 447 77.10 78.97 -45.55
CA GLY A 447 77.99 80.12 -45.74
C GLY A 447 79.31 79.95 -44.98
N PHE A 448 79.22 79.55 -43.71
CA PHE A 448 80.39 79.28 -42.86
C PHE A 448 81.24 78.12 -43.39
N LEU A 449 80.63 77.05 -43.90
CA LEU A 449 81.32 75.91 -44.50
C LEU A 449 82.00 76.28 -45.83
N ARG A 450 81.38 77.14 -46.67
CA ARG A 450 82.04 77.70 -47.87
C ARG A 450 83.24 78.58 -47.52
N ASP A 451 83.15 79.35 -46.44
CA ASP A 451 84.27 80.17 -45.95
C ASP A 451 85.39 79.31 -45.31
N LEU A 452 85.03 78.19 -44.67
CA LEU A 452 85.97 77.22 -44.09
C LEU A 452 86.66 76.38 -45.19
N GLU A 453 85.95 76.02 -46.26
CA GLU A 453 86.50 75.37 -47.46
C GLU A 453 87.47 76.31 -48.20
N ARG A 454 87.16 77.62 -48.26
CA ARG A 454 88.10 78.66 -48.74
C ARG A 454 89.32 78.80 -47.85
N GLN A 455 89.16 78.75 -46.52
CA GLN A 455 90.28 78.84 -45.57
C GLN A 455 91.15 77.58 -45.53
N LYS A 456 90.61 76.40 -45.89
CA LYS A 456 91.35 75.12 -45.88
C LYS A 456 91.82 74.63 -47.26
N GLY A 457 91.62 75.41 -48.32
CA GLY A 457 92.35 75.24 -49.58
C GLY A 457 91.99 74.01 -50.40
N VAL A 458 90.75 73.51 -50.31
CA VAL A 458 90.27 72.39 -51.13
C VAL A 458 89.10 72.87 -51.97
N SER A 459 89.38 73.37 -53.17
CA SER A 459 88.38 73.69 -54.18
C SER A 459 88.17 72.49 -55.11
N GLY A 460 86.90 72.12 -55.36
CA GLY A 460 86.56 71.10 -56.36
C GLY A 460 85.60 69.99 -55.92
N PHE A 461 85.19 69.92 -54.65
CA PHE A 461 84.20 68.93 -54.20
C PHE A 461 82.78 69.23 -54.75
N LEU A 462 82.46 70.50 -54.96
CA LEU A 462 81.20 70.99 -55.54
C LEU A 462 80.98 70.58 -57.02
N ALA A 463 82.04 70.35 -57.81
CA ALA A 463 81.87 69.93 -59.22
C ALA A 463 81.54 68.42 -59.34
N THR A 464 81.94 67.62 -58.36
CA THR A 464 81.41 66.27 -58.15
C THR A 464 80.02 66.29 -57.51
N GLN A 465 79.67 67.38 -56.80
CA GLN A 465 78.32 67.60 -56.29
C GLN A 465 77.33 67.92 -57.41
N ASP A 466 77.71 68.65 -58.46
CA ASP A 466 76.80 68.92 -59.60
C ASP A 466 76.46 67.65 -60.41
N LYS A 467 77.40 66.69 -60.53
CA LYS A 467 77.12 65.37 -61.12
C LYS A 467 76.36 64.45 -60.17
N ILE A 468 76.57 64.62 -58.86
CA ILE A 468 75.68 64.04 -57.86
C ILE A 468 74.32 64.73 -57.93
N ASP A 469 74.21 66.01 -58.29
CA ASP A 469 72.97 66.78 -58.34
C ASP A 469 72.13 66.39 -59.54
N ASP A 470 72.71 66.03 -60.68
CA ASP A 470 71.96 65.41 -61.78
C ASP A 470 71.50 63.98 -61.43
N ILE A 471 72.37 63.20 -60.78
CA ILE A 471 71.96 61.92 -60.16
C ILE A 471 70.97 62.18 -59.03
N SER A 472 70.97 63.34 -58.38
CA SER A 472 70.11 63.79 -57.27
C SER A 472 68.82 64.38 -57.80
N VAL A 473 68.73 64.84 -59.03
CA VAL A 473 67.48 65.22 -59.69
C VAL A 473 66.77 63.97 -60.17
N GLN A 474 67.51 63.01 -60.73
CA GLN A 474 67.00 61.66 -61.02
C GLN A 474 66.65 60.91 -59.72
N ASN A 475 67.50 60.96 -58.69
CA ASN A 475 67.21 60.42 -57.35
C ASN A 475 66.16 61.24 -56.65
N ALA A 476 65.99 62.55 -56.88
CA ALA A 476 64.93 63.34 -56.27
C ALA A 476 63.61 63.04 -56.95
N ARG A 477 63.60 62.68 -58.23
CA ARG A 477 62.40 62.19 -58.90
C ARG A 477 62.06 60.77 -58.47
N VAL A 478 63.06 59.90 -58.33
CA VAL A 478 62.91 58.56 -57.75
C VAL A 478 62.65 58.61 -56.24
N ASN A 479 63.12 59.61 -55.50
CA ASN A 479 62.87 59.86 -54.07
C ASN A 479 61.58 60.65 -53.84
N ALA A 480 61.09 61.39 -54.83
CA ALA A 480 59.75 61.97 -54.82
C ALA A 480 58.75 60.86 -55.09
N LEU A 481 59.00 59.96 -56.05
CA LEU A 481 58.16 58.78 -56.26
C LEU A 481 58.31 57.75 -55.12
N LYS A 482 59.52 57.53 -54.59
CA LYS A 482 59.74 56.73 -53.37
C LYS A 482 59.20 57.45 -52.14
N GLY A 483 59.13 58.77 -52.13
CA GLY A 483 58.63 59.61 -51.03
C GLY A 483 57.12 59.67 -51.04
N GLU A 484 56.49 59.76 -52.21
CA GLU A 484 55.06 59.59 -52.42
C GLU A 484 54.67 58.14 -52.11
N THR A 485 55.42 57.14 -52.58
CA THR A 485 55.15 55.74 -52.19
C THR A 485 55.53 55.45 -50.74
N LEU A 486 56.52 56.10 -50.12
CA LEU A 486 56.82 55.99 -48.68
C LEU A 486 55.85 56.77 -47.83
N GLU A 487 55.29 57.87 -48.31
CA GLU A 487 54.21 58.60 -47.65
C GLU A 487 52.91 57.84 -47.79
N GLU A 488 52.62 57.23 -48.95
CA GLU A 488 51.50 56.32 -49.12
C GLU A 488 51.68 55.06 -48.30
N ILE A 489 52.89 54.46 -48.26
CA ILE A 489 53.19 53.32 -47.38
C ILE A 489 53.15 53.77 -45.93
N SER A 490 53.64 54.95 -45.57
CA SER A 490 53.58 55.47 -44.20
C SER A 490 52.14 55.80 -43.80
N ARG A 491 51.33 56.34 -44.71
CA ARG A 491 49.89 56.55 -44.53
C ARG A 491 49.17 55.22 -44.39
N VAL A 492 49.45 54.26 -45.25
CA VAL A 492 48.91 52.90 -45.16
C VAL A 492 49.39 52.22 -43.88
N VAL A 493 50.61 52.43 -43.42
CA VAL A 493 51.15 51.90 -42.15
C VAL A 493 50.54 52.63 -40.96
N THR A 494 50.30 53.95 -41.03
CA THR A 494 49.58 54.67 -39.98
C THR A 494 48.11 54.28 -39.95
N ASP A 495 47.49 54.07 -41.10
CA ASP A 495 46.10 53.63 -41.23
C ASP A 495 45.95 52.17 -40.78
N ILE A 496 46.90 51.30 -41.11
CA ILE A 496 46.97 49.92 -40.60
C ILE A 496 47.22 49.93 -39.09
N ASN A 497 48.14 50.75 -38.59
CA ASN A 497 48.39 50.86 -37.16
C ASN A 497 47.19 51.44 -36.41
N GLN A 498 46.50 52.42 -37.00
CA GLN A 498 45.30 53.01 -36.46
C GLN A 498 44.16 52.00 -36.48
N ALA A 499 43.94 51.28 -37.58
CA ALA A 499 42.98 50.19 -37.68
C ALA A 499 43.32 49.03 -36.72
N LEU A 500 44.60 48.72 -36.50
CA LEU A 500 45.05 47.75 -35.48
C LEU A 500 44.74 48.26 -34.07
N LYS A 501 44.96 49.54 -33.80
CA LYS A 501 44.68 50.16 -32.50
C LYS A 501 43.18 50.22 -32.23
N GLU A 502 42.38 50.56 -33.24
CA GLU A 502 40.92 50.56 -33.20
C GLU A 502 40.38 49.14 -33.01
N ARG A 503 40.84 48.16 -33.78
CA ARG A 503 40.46 46.74 -33.58
C ARG A 503 40.92 46.22 -32.23
N LYS A 504 42.11 46.57 -31.75
CA LYS A 504 42.60 46.20 -30.42
C LYS A 504 41.74 46.83 -29.33
N ASN A 505 41.31 48.08 -29.49
CA ASN A 505 40.43 48.77 -28.55
C ASN A 505 38.99 48.22 -28.57
N GLN A 506 38.52 47.72 -29.72
CA GLN A 506 37.24 47.02 -29.84
C GLN A 506 37.29 45.58 -29.30
N LEU A 507 38.41 44.87 -29.52
CA LEU A 507 38.62 43.50 -29.04
C LEU A 507 38.94 43.43 -27.55
N ALA A 508 39.62 44.42 -26.97
CA ALA A 508 39.96 44.45 -25.54
C ALA A 508 38.75 44.26 -24.61
N PRO A 509 37.62 44.99 -24.75
CA PRO A 509 36.43 44.74 -23.94
C PRO A 509 35.81 43.38 -24.21
N GLN A 510 35.76 42.92 -25.48
CA GLN A 510 35.24 41.59 -25.81
C GLN A 510 36.09 40.46 -25.21
N ILE A 511 37.42 40.60 -25.19
CA ILE A 511 38.34 39.66 -24.53
C ILE A 511 38.14 39.69 -23.01
N LYS A 512 37.85 40.86 -22.43
CA LYS A 512 37.57 40.99 -20.99
C LYS A 512 36.23 40.34 -20.62
N GLU A 513 35.20 40.52 -21.44
CA GLU A 513 33.92 39.82 -21.31
C GLU A 513 34.07 38.31 -21.52
N LEU A 514 34.86 37.88 -22.51
CA LEU A 514 35.14 36.46 -22.73
C LEU A 514 35.86 35.84 -21.52
N ARG A 515 36.80 36.56 -20.89
CA ARG A 515 37.45 36.10 -19.65
C ARG A 515 36.46 35.99 -18.49
N SER A 516 35.58 36.97 -18.31
CA SER A 516 34.58 36.91 -17.23
C SER A 516 33.55 35.81 -17.46
N VAL A 517 33.13 35.58 -18.70
CA VAL A 517 32.24 34.46 -19.06
C VAL A 517 32.94 33.11 -18.87
N ARG A 518 34.22 32.97 -19.27
CA ARG A 518 35.00 31.75 -19.01
C ARG A 518 35.15 31.48 -17.51
N GLN A 519 35.39 32.51 -16.72
CA GLN A 519 35.49 32.37 -15.27
C GLN A 519 34.16 31.92 -14.64
N ARG A 520 33.04 32.55 -15.04
CA ARG A 520 31.70 32.11 -14.60
C ARG A 520 31.36 30.70 -15.05
N TYR A 521 31.78 30.32 -16.27
CA TYR A 521 31.59 28.96 -16.77
C TYR A 521 32.40 27.97 -15.93
N GLN A 522 33.66 28.26 -15.61
CA GLN A 522 34.49 27.42 -14.73
C GLN A 522 33.90 27.30 -13.32
N GLU A 523 33.41 28.39 -12.74
CA GLU A 523 32.74 28.38 -11.43
C GLU A 523 31.46 27.53 -11.47
N MET A 524 30.62 27.69 -12.50
CA MET A 524 29.41 26.88 -12.68
C MET A 524 29.72 25.42 -12.98
N GLU A 525 30.77 25.12 -13.74
CA GLU A 525 31.22 23.76 -14.03
C GLU A 525 31.74 23.07 -12.76
N GLN A 526 32.49 23.78 -11.90
CA GLN A 526 32.89 23.27 -10.59
C GLN A 526 31.69 22.96 -9.70
N VAL A 527 30.75 23.91 -9.57
CA VAL A 527 29.52 23.68 -8.78
C VAL A 527 28.70 22.53 -9.35
N TYR A 528 28.58 22.42 -10.67
CA TYR A 528 27.89 21.31 -11.31
C TYR A 528 28.58 19.97 -11.02
N LEU A 529 29.91 19.89 -11.14
CA LEU A 529 30.67 18.67 -10.86
C LEU A 529 30.57 18.27 -9.38
N GLU A 530 30.62 19.22 -8.46
CA GLU A 530 30.42 18.97 -7.03
C GLU A 530 29.01 18.46 -6.73
N ARG A 531 27.98 19.11 -7.28
CA ARG A 531 26.57 18.68 -7.11
C ARG A 531 26.31 17.34 -7.76
N LYS A 532 26.89 17.08 -8.93
CA LYS A 532 26.82 15.80 -9.61
C LYS A 532 27.50 14.71 -8.79
N ALA A 533 28.70 14.95 -8.25
CA ALA A 533 29.38 14.00 -7.38
C ALA A 533 28.58 13.70 -6.10
N GLN A 534 27.95 14.71 -5.49
CA GLN A 534 27.03 14.52 -4.35
C GLN A 534 25.83 13.66 -4.73
N TYR A 535 25.20 13.94 -5.88
CA TYR A 535 24.08 13.16 -6.39
C TYR A 535 24.48 11.71 -6.71
N ASP A 536 25.59 11.50 -7.42
CA ASP A 536 26.08 10.17 -7.77
C ASP A 536 26.40 9.37 -6.51
N HIS A 537 26.97 10.02 -5.48
CA HIS A 537 27.25 9.36 -4.19
C HIS A 537 25.97 8.96 -3.45
N THR A 538 24.96 9.85 -3.38
CA THR A 538 23.69 9.52 -2.72
C THR A 538 22.89 8.49 -3.52
N ALA A 539 22.89 8.56 -4.85
CA ALA A 539 22.25 7.60 -5.71
C ALA A 539 22.85 6.20 -5.52
N VAL A 540 24.18 6.06 -5.52
CA VAL A 540 24.86 4.78 -5.27
C VAL A 540 24.58 4.26 -3.85
N GLY A 541 24.52 5.16 -2.85
CA GLY A 541 24.15 4.80 -1.48
C GLY A 541 22.74 4.21 -1.40
N LEU A 542 21.75 4.89 -2.00
CA LEU A 542 20.37 4.44 -2.04
C LEU A 542 20.19 3.16 -2.87
N GLU A 543 20.91 3.00 -3.97
CA GLU A 543 20.91 1.76 -4.76
C GLU A 543 21.47 0.58 -3.96
N ALA A 544 22.54 0.80 -3.19
CA ALA A 544 23.11 -0.24 -2.33
C ALA A 544 22.16 -0.63 -1.19
N GLU A 545 21.48 0.34 -0.56
CA GLU A 545 20.44 0.08 0.45
C GLU A 545 19.25 -0.66 -0.15
N ARG A 546 18.79 -0.24 -1.34
CA ARG A 546 17.71 -0.91 -2.07
C ARG A 546 18.08 -2.37 -2.36
N LEU A 547 19.29 -2.63 -2.85
CA LEU A 547 19.75 -3.99 -3.16
C LEU A 547 19.84 -4.86 -1.89
N LYS A 548 20.30 -4.31 -0.77
CA LYS A 548 20.32 -5.03 0.51
C LYS A 548 18.91 -5.38 0.97
N LEU A 549 17.98 -4.43 0.92
CA LEU A 549 16.58 -4.67 1.27
C LEU A 549 15.90 -5.67 0.34
N GLU A 550 16.22 -5.65 -0.95
CA GLU A 550 15.75 -6.66 -1.92
C GLU A 550 16.27 -8.06 -1.57
N GLN A 551 17.55 -8.18 -1.19
CA GLN A 551 18.15 -9.44 -0.76
C GLN A 551 17.54 -9.95 0.56
N GLU A 552 17.33 -9.07 1.54
CA GLU A 552 16.67 -9.41 2.81
C GLU A 552 15.22 -9.83 2.59
N CYS A 553 14.47 -9.11 1.75
CA CYS A 553 13.10 -9.50 1.38
C CYS A 553 13.07 -10.87 0.71
N ALA A 554 13.99 -11.15 -0.22
CA ALA A 554 14.08 -12.44 -0.89
C ALA A 554 14.41 -13.57 0.11
N ALA A 555 15.37 -13.34 1.02
CA ALA A 555 15.71 -14.30 2.06
C ALA A 555 14.52 -14.59 3.00
N PHE A 556 13.78 -13.56 3.42
CA PHE A 556 12.57 -13.75 4.23
C PHE A 556 11.45 -14.47 3.48
N GLN A 557 11.31 -14.24 2.17
CA GLN A 557 10.36 -14.99 1.34
C GLN A 557 10.75 -16.47 1.23
N GLU A 558 12.03 -16.78 1.02
CA GLU A 558 12.52 -18.16 0.99
C GLU A 558 12.34 -18.86 2.35
N ASP A 559 12.64 -18.17 3.45
CA ASP A 559 12.41 -18.68 4.80
C ASP A 559 10.91 -18.92 5.05
N ALA A 560 10.02 -17.99 4.66
CA ALA A 560 8.58 -18.15 4.80
C ALA A 560 8.07 -19.37 4.01
N LEU A 561 8.48 -19.52 2.74
CA LEU A 561 8.11 -20.67 1.92
C LEU A 561 8.65 -21.98 2.51
N ARG A 562 9.86 -21.97 3.06
CA ARG A 562 10.43 -23.14 3.74
C ARG A 562 9.59 -23.52 4.96
N GLU A 563 9.26 -22.56 5.83
CA GLU A 563 8.45 -22.82 7.02
C GLU A 563 7.02 -23.25 6.67
N GLU A 564 6.39 -22.66 5.64
CA GLU A 564 5.08 -23.09 5.13
C GLU A 564 5.13 -24.54 4.63
N SER A 565 6.17 -24.90 3.85
CA SER A 565 6.34 -26.27 3.37
C SER A 565 6.53 -27.27 4.51
N GLN A 566 7.30 -26.90 5.54
CA GLN A 566 7.50 -27.72 6.73
C GLN A 566 6.21 -27.84 7.54
N PHE A 567 5.47 -26.75 7.70
CA PHE A 567 4.17 -26.74 8.36
C PHE A 567 3.19 -27.68 7.66
N HIS A 568 3.04 -27.59 6.33
CA HIS A 568 2.15 -28.46 5.58
C HIS A 568 2.58 -29.94 5.66
N LEU A 569 3.89 -30.22 5.59
CA LEU A 569 4.41 -31.57 5.78
C LEU A 569 4.07 -32.12 7.17
N LEU A 570 4.37 -31.36 8.24
CA LEU A 570 4.04 -31.75 9.62
C LEU A 570 2.53 -31.89 9.81
N HIS A 571 1.74 -31.01 9.21
CA HIS A 571 0.28 -31.04 9.30
C HIS A 571 -0.28 -32.31 8.67
N CYS A 572 0.17 -32.67 7.47
CA CYS A 572 -0.18 -33.93 6.81
C CYS A 572 0.25 -35.14 7.65
N GLN A 573 1.46 -35.12 8.22
CA GLN A 573 1.91 -36.18 9.11
C GLN A 573 1.04 -36.28 10.37
N LEU A 574 0.67 -35.14 10.97
CA LEU A 574 -0.16 -35.08 12.16
C LEU A 574 -1.57 -35.59 11.88
N GLN A 575 -2.18 -35.22 10.75
CA GLN A 575 -3.46 -35.76 10.29
C GLN A 575 -3.40 -37.27 10.08
N LEU A 576 -2.32 -37.79 9.48
CA LEU A 576 -2.12 -39.24 9.32
C LEU A 576 -2.01 -39.95 10.68
N GLN A 577 -1.32 -39.35 11.66
CA GLN A 577 -1.22 -39.92 13.00
C GLN A 577 -2.54 -39.82 13.78
N GLN A 578 -3.28 -38.73 13.64
CA GLN A 578 -4.63 -38.58 14.21
C GLN A 578 -5.58 -39.64 13.63
N GLY A 579 -5.61 -39.81 12.30
CA GLY A 579 -6.41 -40.85 11.67
C GLY A 579 -6.01 -42.27 12.10
N LYS A 580 -4.75 -42.51 12.45
CA LYS A 580 -4.32 -43.78 13.08
C LYS A 580 -4.80 -43.89 14.53
N ALA A 581 -4.71 -42.82 15.31
CA ALA A 581 -5.20 -42.79 16.69
C ALA A 581 -6.72 -42.99 16.75
N ASP A 582 -7.47 -42.34 15.87
CA ASP A 582 -8.93 -42.50 15.76
C ASP A 582 -9.30 -43.94 15.39
N LYS A 583 -8.57 -44.57 14.46
CA LYS A 583 -8.75 -46.01 14.15
C LYS A 583 -8.50 -46.89 15.37
N VAL A 584 -7.48 -46.60 16.17
CA VAL A 584 -7.19 -47.36 17.40
C VAL A 584 -8.28 -47.13 18.46
N ALA A 585 -8.75 -45.89 18.64
CA ALA A 585 -9.84 -45.57 19.55
C ALA A 585 -11.14 -46.29 19.16
N GLN A 586 -11.50 -46.25 17.87
CA GLN A 586 -12.65 -46.97 17.33
C GLN A 586 -12.51 -48.49 17.53
N GLU A 587 -11.33 -49.08 17.32
CA GLU A 587 -11.12 -50.51 17.57
C GLU A 587 -11.33 -50.86 19.05
N ILE A 588 -10.81 -50.03 19.98
CA ILE A 588 -11.03 -50.20 21.43
C ILE A 588 -12.53 -50.11 21.77
N GLU A 589 -13.27 -49.18 21.16
CA GLU A 589 -14.72 -49.06 21.35
C GLU A 589 -15.49 -50.29 20.81
N PHE A 590 -15.09 -50.82 19.65
CA PHE A 590 -15.70 -52.03 19.07
C PHE A 590 -15.41 -53.29 19.89
N GLU A 591 -14.22 -53.37 20.50
CA GLU A 591 -13.81 -54.45 21.42
C GLU A 591 -14.53 -54.37 22.77
N GLN A 592 -14.67 -53.17 23.35
CA GLN A 592 -15.34 -52.95 24.65
C GLN A 592 -16.87 -53.05 24.57
N GLY A 593 -17.45 -52.99 23.36
CA GLY A 593 -18.88 -53.22 23.13
C GLY A 593 -19.80 -52.11 23.65
N THR A 594 -19.23 -50.93 23.95
CA THR A 594 -19.92 -49.79 24.55
C THR A 594 -20.86 -49.08 23.56
N SER A 595 -20.68 -49.31 22.26
CA SER A 595 -21.56 -48.82 21.20
C SER A 595 -22.04 -49.99 20.32
N ASN A 596 -23.32 -49.99 19.95
CA ASN A 596 -23.88 -50.90 18.91
C ASN A 596 -23.34 -50.58 17.50
N ALA A 597 -22.28 -49.76 17.39
CA ALA A 597 -21.68 -49.38 16.13
C ALA A 597 -20.86 -50.56 15.58
N ARG A 598 -21.17 -50.97 14.36
CA ARG A 598 -20.35 -51.91 13.58
C ARG A 598 -19.65 -51.12 12.49
N LEU A 599 -18.42 -51.50 12.15
CA LEU A 599 -17.67 -50.84 11.08
C LEU A 599 -18.40 -50.96 9.73
N LEU A 600 -18.86 -52.16 9.38
CA LEU A 600 -19.76 -52.42 8.25
C LEU A 600 -20.90 -53.34 8.71
N ARG A 601 -21.96 -53.49 7.89
CA ARG A 601 -23.12 -54.35 8.20
C ARG A 601 -22.73 -55.77 8.66
N ASP A 602 -21.71 -56.33 8.00
CA ASP A 602 -21.28 -57.73 8.15
C ASP A 602 -19.91 -57.88 8.84
N ILE A 603 -19.23 -56.77 9.20
CA ILE A 603 -17.87 -56.77 9.79
C ILE A 603 -17.84 -55.85 11.01
N ARG A 604 -17.44 -56.38 12.17
CA ARG A 604 -17.54 -55.67 13.45
C ARG A 604 -16.36 -54.75 13.71
N SER A 605 -15.13 -55.18 13.41
CA SER A 605 -13.91 -54.42 13.73
C SER A 605 -12.96 -54.28 12.53
N PHE A 606 -11.99 -53.36 12.62
CA PHE A 606 -10.95 -53.21 11.59
C PHE A 606 -10.09 -54.47 11.47
N GLN A 607 -9.84 -55.18 12.58
CA GLN A 607 -9.10 -56.45 12.54
C GLN A 607 -9.84 -57.53 11.73
N GLU A 608 -11.16 -57.65 11.86
CA GLU A 608 -11.97 -58.57 11.06
C GLU A 608 -11.98 -58.17 9.58
N LEU A 609 -12.06 -56.87 9.29
CA LEU A 609 -11.99 -56.34 7.92
C LEU A 609 -10.67 -56.72 7.25
N TYR A 610 -9.55 -56.52 7.93
CA TYR A 610 -8.24 -56.87 7.38
C TYR A 610 -8.08 -58.37 7.21
N LYS A 611 -8.56 -59.20 8.15
CA LYS A 611 -8.56 -60.67 8.00
C LYS A 611 -9.38 -61.11 6.77
N HIS A 612 -10.56 -60.52 6.58
CA HIS A 612 -11.41 -60.79 5.41
C HIS A 612 -10.74 -60.36 4.11
N LYS A 613 -10.15 -59.15 4.05
CA LYS A 613 -9.41 -58.65 2.89
C LYS A 613 -8.17 -59.50 2.58
N VAL A 614 -7.43 -59.94 3.60
CA VAL A 614 -6.28 -60.84 3.43
C VAL A 614 -6.75 -62.18 2.85
N ALA A 615 -7.81 -62.79 3.39
CA ALA A 615 -8.37 -64.02 2.86
C ALA A 615 -8.83 -63.87 1.39
N GLN A 616 -9.44 -62.74 1.03
CA GLN A 616 -9.83 -62.41 -0.34
C GLN A 616 -8.62 -62.25 -1.27
N GLN A 617 -7.54 -61.61 -0.80
CA GLN A 617 -6.32 -61.47 -1.59
C GLN A 617 -5.56 -62.79 -1.73
N GLU A 618 -5.58 -63.63 -0.71
CA GLU A 618 -5.02 -64.99 -0.78
C GLU A 618 -5.80 -65.89 -1.74
N SER A 619 -7.13 -65.80 -1.76
CA SER A 619 -7.96 -66.55 -2.72
C SER A 619 -7.71 -66.09 -4.14
N LEU A 620 -7.66 -64.76 -4.37
CA LEU A 620 -7.32 -64.18 -5.67
C LEU A 620 -5.91 -64.60 -6.10
N THR A 621 -4.93 -64.59 -5.19
CA THR A 621 -3.56 -65.03 -5.49
C THR A 621 -3.53 -66.51 -5.88
N LYS A 622 -4.30 -67.37 -5.19
CA LYS A 622 -4.44 -68.79 -5.54
C LYS A 622 -5.09 -68.96 -6.91
N GLU A 623 -6.11 -68.17 -7.23
CA GLU A 623 -6.80 -68.20 -8.51
C GLU A 623 -5.90 -67.71 -9.65
N LEU A 624 -5.20 -66.60 -9.48
CA LEU A 624 -4.21 -66.09 -10.43
C LEU A 624 -3.07 -67.09 -10.64
N ARG A 625 -2.62 -67.80 -9.60
CA ARG A 625 -1.64 -68.89 -9.75
C ARG A 625 -2.21 -70.08 -10.54
N LYS A 626 -3.50 -70.43 -10.34
CA LYS A 626 -4.18 -71.46 -11.15
C LYS A 626 -4.30 -71.03 -12.62
N GLN A 627 -4.69 -69.78 -12.88
CA GLN A 627 -4.75 -69.19 -14.22
C GLN A 627 -3.37 -69.11 -14.86
N GLN A 628 -2.33 -68.74 -14.10
CA GLN A 628 -0.96 -68.76 -14.59
C GLN A 628 -0.49 -70.18 -14.94
N LYS A 629 -0.87 -71.18 -14.13
CA LYS A 629 -0.54 -72.59 -14.39
C LYS A 629 -1.28 -73.10 -15.64
N SER A 630 -2.57 -72.78 -15.81
CA SER A 630 -3.35 -73.15 -17.00
C SER A 630 -2.87 -72.41 -18.26
N LEU A 631 -2.44 -71.16 -18.13
CA LEU A 631 -1.79 -70.43 -19.21
C LEU A 631 -0.43 -71.04 -19.55
N LYS A 632 0.39 -71.42 -18.58
CA LYS A 632 1.67 -72.10 -18.85
C LYS A 632 1.49 -73.45 -19.56
N THR A 633 0.46 -74.23 -19.22
CA THR A 633 0.18 -75.50 -19.90
C THR A 633 -0.47 -75.32 -21.28
N SER A 634 -1.31 -74.29 -21.45
CA SER A 634 -1.97 -74.01 -22.74
C SER A 634 -1.16 -73.14 -23.70
N ALA A 635 -0.16 -72.38 -23.21
CA ALA A 635 0.71 -71.52 -24.00
C ALA A 635 1.45 -72.24 -25.14
N PRO A 636 2.06 -73.42 -24.97
CA PRO A 636 2.73 -74.10 -26.09
C PRO A 636 1.74 -74.53 -27.17
N ALA A 637 0.56 -75.05 -26.80
CA ALA A 637 -0.48 -75.43 -27.74
C ALA A 637 -1.07 -74.21 -28.48
N LYS A 638 -1.34 -73.12 -27.77
CA LYS A 638 -1.81 -71.85 -28.36
C LYS A 638 -0.73 -71.20 -29.25
N LYS A 639 0.55 -71.34 -28.91
CA LYS A 639 1.67 -70.86 -29.72
C LYS A 639 1.78 -71.66 -31.03
N GLN A 640 1.70 -72.99 -30.96
CA GLN A 640 1.63 -73.84 -32.16
C GLN A 640 0.41 -73.50 -33.03
N GLN A 641 -0.76 -73.30 -32.41
CA GLN A 641 -1.96 -72.88 -33.13
C GLN A 641 -1.78 -71.53 -33.82
N ARG A 642 -1.14 -70.57 -33.16
CA ARG A 642 -0.80 -69.27 -33.74
C ARG A 642 0.20 -69.40 -34.89
N GLU A 643 1.25 -70.21 -34.75
CA GLU A 643 2.20 -70.49 -35.83
C GLU A 643 1.52 -71.14 -37.04
N MET A 644 0.57 -72.05 -36.82
CA MET A 644 -0.25 -72.63 -37.90
C MET A 644 -1.14 -71.59 -38.57
N PHE A 645 -1.78 -70.69 -37.81
CA PHE A 645 -2.59 -69.60 -38.37
C PHE A 645 -1.74 -68.56 -39.11
N GLU A 646 -0.55 -68.22 -38.61
CA GLU A 646 0.41 -67.35 -39.30
C GLU A 646 0.90 -68.02 -40.60
N GLY A 647 1.18 -69.33 -40.57
CA GLY A 647 1.50 -70.11 -41.76
C GLY A 647 0.35 -70.13 -42.78
N LEU A 648 -0.89 -70.32 -42.33
CA LEU A 648 -2.08 -70.27 -43.18
C LEU A 648 -2.28 -68.87 -43.79
N LEU A 649 -2.09 -67.82 -42.99
CA LEU A 649 -2.18 -66.43 -43.46
C LEU A 649 -1.10 -66.13 -44.51
N GLN A 650 0.14 -66.60 -44.31
CA GLN A 650 1.18 -66.50 -45.31
C GLN A 650 0.81 -67.24 -46.59
N LEU A 651 0.29 -68.46 -46.49
CA LEU A 651 -0.14 -69.27 -47.64
C LEU A 651 -1.28 -68.61 -48.41
N LEU A 652 -2.28 -68.08 -47.70
CA LEU A 652 -3.38 -67.31 -48.27
C LEU A 652 -2.89 -66.00 -48.90
N SER A 653 -1.93 -65.32 -48.27
CA SER A 653 -1.33 -64.10 -48.84
C SER A 653 -0.53 -64.40 -50.11
N CYS A 654 0.19 -65.52 -50.17
CA CYS A 654 0.87 -65.99 -51.36
C CYS A 654 -0.13 -66.38 -52.44
N LYS A 655 -1.20 -67.10 -52.10
CA LYS A 655 -2.29 -67.40 -53.04
C LYS A 655 -2.96 -66.13 -53.55
N ALA A 656 -3.22 -65.15 -52.70
CA ALA A 656 -3.81 -63.86 -53.11
C ALA A 656 -2.86 -63.10 -54.04
N ARG A 657 -1.55 -63.08 -53.77
CA ARG A 657 -0.56 -62.47 -54.67
C ARG A 657 -0.44 -63.21 -56.00
N LEU A 658 -0.44 -64.54 -56.00
CA LEU A 658 -0.42 -65.35 -57.22
C LEU A 658 -1.70 -65.15 -58.03
N ALA A 659 -2.86 -65.13 -57.38
CA ALA A 659 -4.13 -64.82 -58.03
C ALA A 659 -4.12 -63.39 -58.60
N GLN A 660 -3.56 -62.40 -57.89
CA GLN A 660 -3.39 -61.04 -58.42
C GLN A 660 -2.41 -60.98 -59.60
N GLN A 661 -1.34 -61.78 -59.59
CA GLN A 661 -0.40 -61.88 -60.73
C GLN A 661 -1.02 -62.61 -61.92
N GLU A 662 -1.79 -63.66 -61.72
CA GLU A 662 -2.59 -64.30 -62.77
C GLU A 662 -3.64 -63.33 -63.32
N ASN A 663 -4.29 -62.54 -62.46
CA ASN A 663 -5.29 -61.56 -62.88
C ASN A 663 -4.64 -60.37 -63.62
N GLN A 664 -3.42 -59.96 -63.26
CA GLN A 664 -2.65 -58.95 -64.01
C GLN A 664 -2.05 -59.50 -65.31
N GLY A 665 -1.65 -60.77 -65.34
CA GLY A 665 -1.24 -61.48 -66.55
C GLY A 665 -2.39 -61.63 -67.56
N ASN A 666 -3.58 -61.97 -67.06
CA ASN A 666 -4.81 -62.00 -67.87
C ASN A 666 -5.32 -60.60 -68.23
N ALA A 667 -5.14 -59.58 -67.38
CA ALA A 667 -5.54 -58.20 -67.70
C ALA A 667 -4.67 -57.55 -68.77
N ASN A 668 -3.39 -57.93 -68.89
CA ASN A 668 -2.52 -57.49 -70.00
C ASN A 668 -2.75 -58.29 -71.29
N ALA A 669 -3.22 -59.54 -71.20
CA ALA A 669 -3.64 -60.33 -72.37
C ALA A 669 -5.02 -59.92 -72.92
N ASN A 670 -5.90 -59.36 -72.08
CA ASN A 670 -7.28 -59.01 -72.46
C ASN A 670 -7.48 -57.52 -72.84
N ARG A 671 -6.40 -56.77 -73.12
CA ARG A 671 -6.48 -55.41 -73.69
C ARG A 671 -6.82 -55.37 -75.20
N ASN A 672 -7.09 -56.53 -75.80
CA ASN A 672 -7.56 -56.66 -77.19
C ASN A 672 -8.73 -57.65 -77.27
N GLY A 673 -9.91 -57.23 -76.79
CA GLY A 673 -11.13 -58.03 -76.92
C GLY A 673 -12.26 -57.47 -76.07
N GLY A 674 -13.20 -56.76 -76.70
CA GLY A 674 -14.41 -56.28 -76.03
C GLY A 674 -15.30 -57.43 -75.57
N GLY A 675 -15.99 -57.23 -74.44
CA GLY A 675 -16.95 -58.20 -73.93
C GLY A 675 -17.41 -57.90 -72.51
N THR A 676 -18.55 -57.20 -72.42
CA THR A 676 -19.65 -57.34 -71.45
C THR A 676 -19.47 -58.25 -70.23
N GLY A 677 -19.84 -57.74 -69.05
CA GLY A 677 -20.56 -58.52 -68.06
C GLY A 677 -19.99 -58.53 -66.63
N GLN A 678 -20.75 -57.88 -65.74
CA GLN A 678 -21.33 -58.52 -64.56
C GLN A 678 -20.78 -58.15 -63.16
N ASP A 679 -21.65 -57.38 -62.49
CA ASP A 679 -22.14 -57.42 -61.11
C ASP A 679 -21.25 -57.17 -59.87
N LEU A 680 -21.90 -56.34 -59.04
CA LEU A 680 -21.61 -55.90 -57.69
C LEU A 680 -21.23 -57.04 -56.73
N PHE A 681 -20.26 -56.77 -55.86
CA PHE A 681 -20.18 -57.38 -54.54
C PHE A 681 -19.89 -56.30 -53.50
N ASP A 682 -20.92 -55.91 -52.74
CA ASP A 682 -20.87 -54.90 -51.68
C ASP A 682 -20.49 -55.59 -50.36
N GLY A 683 -19.24 -55.45 -49.94
CA GLY A 683 -18.64 -56.13 -48.78
C GLY A 683 -19.09 -55.60 -47.41
N ARG A 684 -20.32 -55.09 -47.31
CA ARG A 684 -20.83 -54.43 -46.09
C ARG A 684 -21.77 -55.27 -45.24
N THR A 685 -22.18 -56.47 -45.68
CA THR A 685 -23.18 -57.28 -44.96
C THR A 685 -22.63 -58.43 -44.11
N ASP A 686 -21.34 -58.75 -44.16
CA ASP A 686 -20.79 -59.94 -43.47
C ASP A 686 -19.97 -59.64 -42.19
N ILE A 687 -19.94 -58.39 -41.70
CA ILE A 687 -19.23 -58.03 -40.44
C ILE A 687 -20.22 -57.87 -39.26
N ALA A 688 -21.49 -58.25 -39.42
CA ALA A 688 -22.51 -58.16 -38.36
C ALA A 688 -22.63 -59.43 -37.47
N HIS A 689 -21.82 -60.47 -37.70
CA HIS A 689 -21.92 -61.75 -36.98
C HIS A 689 -20.60 -62.27 -36.39
N TYR A 690 -19.85 -61.39 -35.72
CA TYR A 690 -18.86 -61.84 -34.74
C TYR A 690 -19.01 -61.09 -33.42
N ASP A 691 -19.65 -61.77 -32.48
CA ASP A 691 -19.79 -61.42 -31.07
C ASP A 691 -18.43 -61.57 -30.38
N VAL A 692 -17.74 -60.44 -30.16
CA VAL A 692 -16.48 -60.39 -29.40
C VAL A 692 -16.82 -59.93 -27.99
N GLY A 693 -16.79 -60.90 -27.06
CA GLY A 693 -17.06 -60.71 -25.65
C GLY A 693 -16.27 -59.54 -25.04
N GLY A 694 -17.02 -58.67 -24.36
CA GLY A 694 -16.51 -57.50 -23.67
C GLY A 694 -15.49 -57.86 -22.60
N ALA A 695 -14.29 -57.30 -22.75
CA ALA A 695 -13.35 -57.15 -21.65
C ALA A 695 -13.83 -55.99 -20.77
N ASN A 696 -14.41 -56.31 -19.62
CA ASN A 696 -14.66 -55.35 -18.55
C ASN A 696 -13.32 -54.73 -18.11
N VAL A 697 -13.07 -53.51 -18.55
CA VAL A 697 -12.05 -52.64 -17.96
C VAL A 697 -12.64 -52.10 -16.66
N MET A 698 -12.07 -52.58 -15.55
CA MET A 698 -12.32 -52.11 -14.19
C MET A 698 -12.15 -50.58 -14.11
N THR A 699 -13.25 -49.88 -13.86
CA THR A 699 -13.23 -48.55 -13.24
C THR A 699 -12.76 -48.71 -11.80
N LEU A 700 -11.55 -48.21 -11.52
CA LEU A 700 -11.09 -47.96 -10.16
C LEU A 700 -11.80 -46.69 -9.67
N GLU A 701 -12.83 -46.87 -8.85
CA GLU A 701 -13.38 -45.80 -8.02
C GLU A 701 -12.46 -45.56 -6.81
N ALA A 702 -12.20 -44.29 -6.54
CA ALA A 702 -11.56 -43.80 -5.31
C ALA A 702 -12.62 -43.53 -4.24
#